data_AF-A0A5A9NGS7-F1
#
_entry.id   AF-A0A5A9NGS7-F1
#
_cell.length_a   1.000
_cell.length_b   1.000
_cell.length_c   1.000
_cell.angle_alpha   90.00
_cell.angle_beta   90.00
_cell.angle_gamma   90.00
#
_symmetry.space_group_name_H-M   'P 1'
#
loop_
_entity.id
_entity.type
_entity.pdbx_description
1 polymer ?
#
loop_
_entity_poly.entity_id
_entity_poly.type
_entity_poly.pdbx_seq_one_letter_code
_entity_poly.pdbx_strand_id
1 'polypeptide(L)'
;MDYFTGNSRTRRRKIKVRVQQHLVSLANQAVDQAVQEFGEALNGNSDEAVNLDFDVSTEDVDFYKASDPDEHFCCENPTEEPNHDPKRKLAEWAANRNVSHSALSELLGILSDLGLDLPKDPRTLLRSLKECNVKEMGQGSYYHFGLASAILSELKMTNESELTTNTLTVRVNVDGLPISRSSNMQLWPILGKIVEMPNPNVFIIGVYAGPCKPESVNDYMHDFIEDLKVVTASVISFNGKHYNIPLPDAFICDTPARAFLKCTKGHGGYSSCERCTQYGVYLDGKVVFPDIDSSLRTDTQFDQMSDEDHHHSKSPLQALGIGMVSNFPLDYMPLVCLGIVRKLIALWFKGPLHCRVSSSTLSAISDHLKRCRRSLPRSFSRKPRSLAEYRQWKATEFRQFLLYTGPDVLFQRLSRQQCKNFLVLSTAMRILLSPSFREYYGYAHKLLKCFVTNFAKIYGTNSMVNNAHSLIHLADDAINYGPLDSVSCFPFENYLGQLKKLVRRPQNPVQQIVRRVYERQLFAHMSKEMPENVKLTQPHESGPILTEFPMHQYVQYKTYKHKDKIVSNSTGANCFELEGRVVIVRNILHSTGGTHVVYELFEKGTCFFNFPINSTALGISLLTRLSGQLSSAPVTDFTKPLLLLSVQKKFVALPQLHST
;
A
#
# COMPACT_ATOMS: atom_id res chain seq x y z
N MET A 1 17.53 -53.73 -12.74
CA MET A 1 18.33 -53.36 -11.54
C MET A 1 19.39 -52.41 -12.06
N ASP A 2 19.31 -51.08 -11.95
CA ASP A 2 19.05 -50.21 -10.81
C ASP A 2 18.20 -48.97 -11.19
N TYR A 3 16.95 -48.90 -10.76
CA TYR A 3 16.03 -47.78 -11.08
C TYR A 3 15.43 -47.07 -9.85
N PHE A 4 15.91 -47.36 -8.64
CA PHE A 4 15.29 -46.85 -7.41
C PHE A 4 16.29 -46.31 -6.37
N THR A 5 17.14 -45.35 -6.74
CA THR A 5 17.93 -44.57 -5.75
C THR A 5 18.17 -43.13 -6.22
N GLY A 6 17.10 -42.39 -6.51
CA GLY A 6 17.15 -40.95 -6.79
C GLY A 6 16.45 -40.15 -5.69
N ASN A 7 17.21 -39.43 -4.87
CA ASN A 7 16.71 -38.59 -3.77
C ASN A 7 15.53 -37.68 -4.23
N SER A 8 14.38 -37.77 -3.54
CA SER A 8 13.11 -37.06 -3.83
C SER A 8 13.31 -35.55 -4.10
N ARG A 9 14.27 -34.92 -3.41
CA ARG A 9 14.64 -33.51 -3.61
C ARG A 9 15.22 -33.23 -5.00
N THR A 10 16.06 -34.11 -5.54
CA THR A 10 16.70 -33.93 -6.84
C THR A 10 15.71 -34.08 -7.99
N ARG A 11 14.70 -34.96 -7.84
CA ARG A 11 13.61 -35.13 -8.81
C ARG A 11 12.68 -33.92 -8.84
N ARG A 12 12.30 -33.38 -7.67
CA ARG A 12 11.54 -32.12 -7.57
C ARG A 12 12.29 -30.93 -8.18
N ARG A 13 13.60 -30.82 -7.96
CA ARG A 13 14.44 -29.75 -8.54
C ARG A 13 14.54 -29.83 -10.06
N LYS A 14 14.71 -31.04 -10.63
CA LYS A 14 14.73 -31.25 -12.10
C LYS A 14 13.37 -30.99 -12.76
N ILE A 15 12.27 -31.38 -12.11
CA ILE A 15 10.90 -31.07 -12.59
C ILE A 15 10.67 -29.55 -12.54
N LYS A 16 11.06 -28.88 -11.46
CA LYS A 16 10.92 -27.43 -11.31
C LYS A 16 11.70 -26.64 -12.39
N VAL A 17 12.93 -27.07 -12.69
CA VAL A 17 13.74 -26.46 -13.76
C VAL A 17 13.11 -26.68 -15.14
N ARG A 18 12.61 -27.88 -15.46
CA ARG A 18 11.93 -28.15 -16.74
C ARG A 18 10.63 -27.37 -16.89
N VAL A 19 9.84 -27.24 -15.83
CA VAL A 19 8.61 -26.44 -15.84
C VAL A 19 8.95 -24.96 -16.04
N GLN A 20 9.98 -24.43 -15.35
CA GLN A 20 10.43 -23.05 -15.54
C GLN A 20 10.90 -22.79 -16.97
N GLN A 21 11.70 -23.70 -17.56
CA GLN A 21 12.16 -23.57 -18.95
C GLN A 21 11.01 -23.62 -19.95
N HIS A 22 10.02 -24.50 -19.72
CA HIS A 22 8.84 -24.60 -20.57
C HIS A 22 7.96 -23.35 -20.49
N LEU A 23 7.77 -22.78 -19.29
CA LEU A 23 7.02 -21.54 -19.10
C LEU A 23 7.71 -20.32 -19.71
N VAL A 24 9.05 -20.25 -19.63
CA VAL A 24 9.84 -19.22 -20.32
C VAL A 24 9.73 -19.34 -21.84
N SER A 25 9.73 -20.57 -22.37
CA SER A 25 9.51 -20.83 -23.80
C SER A 25 8.12 -20.40 -24.26
N LEU A 26 7.07 -20.73 -23.49
CA LEU A 26 5.69 -20.31 -23.78
C LEU A 26 5.53 -18.80 -23.70
N ALA A 27 6.20 -18.15 -22.74
CA ALA A 27 6.23 -16.70 -22.61
C ALA A 27 6.88 -16.03 -23.82
N ASN A 28 8.02 -16.53 -24.29
CA ASN A 28 8.69 -16.00 -25.47
C ASN A 28 7.83 -16.21 -26.74
N GLN A 29 7.25 -17.40 -26.92
CA GLN A 29 6.33 -17.67 -28.02
C GLN A 29 5.10 -16.76 -27.99
N ALA A 30 4.53 -16.50 -26.81
CA ALA A 30 3.39 -15.58 -26.68
C ALA A 30 3.77 -14.12 -26.99
N VAL A 31 5.00 -13.70 -26.67
CA VAL A 31 5.54 -12.38 -27.03
C VAL A 31 5.76 -12.28 -28.54
N ASP A 32 6.42 -13.28 -29.14
CA ASP A 32 6.72 -13.28 -30.58
C ASP A 32 5.45 -13.36 -31.43
N GLN A 33 4.48 -14.17 -31.01
CA GLN A 33 3.19 -14.31 -31.67
C GLN A 33 2.33 -13.04 -31.52
N ALA A 34 2.44 -12.34 -30.38
CA ALA A 34 1.83 -11.02 -30.21
C ALA A 34 2.52 -9.94 -31.04
N VAL A 35 3.84 -10.01 -31.25
CA VAL A 35 4.56 -9.06 -32.12
C VAL A 35 4.21 -9.28 -33.59
N GLN A 36 4.09 -10.54 -34.04
CA GLN A 36 3.70 -10.89 -35.40
C GLN A 36 2.24 -10.58 -35.73
N GLU A 37 1.28 -10.95 -34.87
CA GLU A 37 -0.15 -10.62 -35.07
C GLU A 37 -0.42 -9.10 -35.16
N PHE A 38 0.47 -8.28 -34.59
CA PHE A 38 0.36 -6.82 -34.62
C PHE A 38 1.01 -6.18 -35.86
N GLY A 39 1.95 -6.84 -36.53
CA GLY A 39 2.63 -6.30 -37.71
C GLY A 39 1.74 -6.22 -38.95
N GLU A 40 0.76 -7.11 -39.07
CA GLU A 40 -0.12 -7.23 -40.24
C GLU A 40 -1.28 -6.21 -40.24
N ALA A 41 -1.51 -5.47 -39.14
CA ALA A 41 -2.69 -4.61 -38.95
C ALA A 41 -2.45 -3.10 -39.18
N LEU A 42 -1.25 -2.69 -39.63
CA LEU A 42 -0.80 -1.28 -39.61
C LEU A 42 -0.99 -0.47 -40.91
N ASN A 43 -1.71 -0.96 -41.91
CA ASN A 43 -1.99 -0.16 -43.12
C ASN A 43 -3.33 0.59 -43.02
N GLY A 44 -3.30 1.83 -42.51
CA GLY A 44 -4.47 2.73 -42.54
C GLY A 44 -4.32 4.05 -41.76
N ASN A 45 -3.90 5.11 -42.48
CA ASN A 45 -3.75 6.55 -42.22
C ASN A 45 -4.29 7.27 -40.95
N SER A 46 -3.36 8.01 -40.34
CA SER A 46 -3.25 9.45 -39.98
C SER A 46 -4.40 10.26 -39.33
N ASP A 47 -4.02 10.81 -38.16
CA ASP A 47 -4.12 12.19 -37.64
C ASP A 47 -5.47 12.84 -37.29
N GLU A 48 -5.62 13.14 -35.98
CA GLU A 48 -5.92 14.48 -35.47
C GLU A 48 -5.65 14.53 -33.94
N ALA A 49 -4.87 15.52 -33.50
CA ALA A 49 -4.36 15.66 -32.14
C ALA A 49 -5.29 16.50 -31.25
N VAL A 50 -5.57 16.03 -30.02
CA VAL A 50 -6.25 16.81 -28.98
C VAL A 50 -5.41 16.77 -27.70
N ASN A 51 -5.00 17.95 -27.26
CA ASN A 51 -4.14 18.15 -26.10
C ASN A 51 -4.94 17.96 -24.79
N LEU A 52 -4.46 17.05 -23.93
CA LEU A 52 -5.01 16.83 -22.59
C LEU A 52 -3.89 17.03 -21.57
N ASP A 53 -3.92 18.19 -20.92
CA ASP A 53 -3.16 18.47 -19.71
C ASP A 53 -3.82 17.79 -18.52
N PHE A 54 -2.99 17.10 -17.73
CA PHE A 54 -3.39 16.38 -16.55
C PHE A 54 -2.66 17.00 -15.37
N ASP A 55 -3.26 18.03 -14.80
CA ASP A 55 -2.84 18.59 -13.52
C ASP A 55 -3.70 17.98 -12.39
N VAL A 56 -3.04 17.50 -11.34
CA VAL A 56 -3.67 16.83 -10.21
C VAL A 56 -3.76 17.82 -9.06
N SER A 57 -4.85 18.57 -9.00
CA SER A 57 -5.24 19.32 -7.81
C SER A 57 -6.58 18.77 -7.28
N THR A 58 -6.61 18.48 -5.98
CA THR A 58 -7.81 18.00 -5.27
C THR A 58 -8.29 19.07 -4.31
N GLU A 59 -9.39 19.75 -4.65
CA GLU A 59 -10.16 20.70 -3.82
C GLU A 59 -11.28 19.99 -3.04
N ASP A 60 -11.66 20.51 -1.86
CA ASP A 60 -12.92 20.40 -1.07
C ASP A 60 -12.71 21.16 0.26
N VAL A 61 -13.79 21.74 0.75
CA VAL A 61 -13.87 22.93 1.60
C VAL A 61 -14.19 22.53 3.06
N ASP A 62 -13.79 23.33 4.06
CA ASP A 62 -14.70 23.94 5.07
C ASP A 62 -14.05 24.54 6.32
N PHE A 63 -14.76 25.56 6.83
CA PHE A 63 -14.45 26.65 7.77
C PHE A 63 -14.53 26.25 9.26
N TYR A 64 -13.84 27.02 10.14
CA TYR A 64 -14.39 27.76 11.31
C TYR A 64 -13.25 28.29 12.25
N LYS A 65 -13.26 29.61 12.53
CA LYS A 65 -12.44 30.36 13.51
C LYS A 65 -13.03 30.14 14.94
N ALA A 66 -12.34 30.24 16.08
CA ALA A 66 -11.69 31.45 16.61
C ALA A 66 -10.94 31.21 17.96
N SER A 67 -10.01 32.13 18.25
CA SER A 67 -9.56 32.75 19.53
C SER A 67 -8.97 31.95 20.72
N ASP A 68 -7.81 32.44 21.17
CA ASP A 68 -7.07 32.27 22.45
C ASP A 68 -7.39 33.48 23.37
N PRO A 69 -7.19 33.47 24.71
CA PRO A 69 -5.84 33.71 25.31
C PRO A 69 -5.52 33.15 26.74
N ASP A 70 -4.21 33.20 27.04
CA ASP A 70 -3.46 33.40 28.33
C ASP A 70 -3.55 32.35 29.46
N GLU A 71 -2.48 31.59 29.78
CA GLU A 71 -1.21 31.89 30.49
C GLU A 71 -1.26 31.60 32.00
N HIS A 72 -0.61 30.52 32.45
CA HIS A 72 0.27 30.50 33.64
C HIS A 72 1.05 29.18 33.79
N PHE A 73 2.36 29.30 34.06
CA PHE A 73 3.33 28.24 34.39
C PHE A 73 2.92 27.45 35.66
N CYS A 74 3.14 26.13 35.78
CA CYS A 74 4.38 25.55 36.32
C CYS A 74 4.58 24.08 35.88
N CYS A 75 5.82 23.62 35.92
CA CYS A 75 6.33 22.36 35.39
C CYS A 75 6.74 21.42 36.53
N GLU A 76 6.15 20.23 36.60
CA GLU A 76 6.70 19.06 37.29
C GLU A 76 6.33 17.79 36.53
N ASN A 77 7.20 16.79 36.54
CA ASN A 77 7.05 15.51 35.85
C ASN A 77 6.28 14.51 36.74
N PRO A 78 5.05 14.04 36.39
CA PRO A 78 4.45 12.97 37.16
C PRO A 78 5.07 11.60 36.88
N THR A 79 5.56 11.05 37.99
CA THR A 79 5.76 9.65 38.36
C THR A 79 4.57 8.75 37.97
N GLU A 80 4.86 7.47 37.72
CA GLU A 80 3.91 6.44 37.29
C GLU A 80 2.81 6.20 38.33
N GLU A 81 1.60 6.71 38.08
CA GLU A 81 0.41 6.40 38.89
C GLU A 81 -0.35 5.15 38.39
N PRO A 82 -1.05 4.42 39.29
CA PRO A 82 -1.60 3.10 39.02
C PRO A 82 -2.69 3.07 37.93
N ASN A 83 -2.74 1.95 37.21
CA ASN A 83 -3.56 1.63 36.02
C ASN A 83 -5.11 1.69 36.21
N HIS A 84 -5.59 2.23 37.34
CA HIS A 84 -7.02 2.34 37.68
C HIS A 84 -7.52 3.77 37.88
N ASP A 85 -6.64 4.77 37.75
CA ASP A 85 -6.97 6.19 37.89
C ASP A 85 -7.87 6.70 36.72
N PRO A 86 -9.06 7.27 37.03
CA PRO A 86 -9.93 7.91 36.05
C PRO A 86 -9.26 9.01 35.22
N LYS A 87 -8.30 9.78 35.79
CA LYS A 87 -7.59 10.84 35.05
C LYS A 87 -6.77 10.21 33.93
N ARG A 88 -5.98 9.18 34.23
CA ARG A 88 -5.18 8.44 33.25
C ARG A 88 -6.04 7.84 32.12
N LYS A 89 -7.14 7.15 32.45
CA LYS A 89 -8.02 6.55 31.43
C LYS A 89 -8.66 7.59 30.51
N LEU A 90 -9.07 8.73 31.06
CA LEU A 90 -9.64 9.82 30.28
C LEU A 90 -8.59 10.49 29.39
N ALA A 91 -7.37 10.69 29.91
CA ALA A 91 -6.24 11.21 29.15
C ALA A 91 -5.86 10.29 27.98
N GLU A 92 -5.77 8.98 28.24
CA GLU A 92 -5.54 7.94 27.23
C GLU A 92 -6.60 7.97 26.13
N TRP A 93 -7.88 7.99 26.50
CA TRP A 93 -8.96 8.09 25.54
C TRP A 93 -8.84 9.36 24.69
N ALA A 94 -8.62 10.51 25.32
CA ALA A 94 -8.57 11.80 24.65
C ALA A 94 -7.38 11.89 23.67
N ALA A 95 -6.18 11.47 24.09
CA ALA A 95 -4.97 11.44 23.26
C ALA A 95 -5.14 10.49 22.05
N ASN A 96 -5.61 9.27 22.31
CA ASN A 96 -5.76 8.22 21.29
C ASN A 96 -6.87 8.53 20.28
N ARG A 97 -7.92 9.26 20.70
CA ARG A 97 -9.01 9.68 19.80
C ARG A 97 -8.79 11.05 19.16
N ASN A 98 -7.66 11.72 19.43
CA ASN A 98 -7.38 13.08 18.98
C ASN A 98 -8.56 14.02 19.29
N VAL A 99 -9.03 13.99 20.55
CA VAL A 99 -10.15 14.83 21.02
C VAL A 99 -9.72 16.29 21.05
N SER A 100 -10.66 17.21 20.78
CA SER A 100 -10.37 18.64 20.81
C SER A 100 -10.21 19.16 22.22
N HIS A 101 -9.32 20.14 22.42
CA HIS A 101 -9.20 20.76 23.75
C HIS A 101 -10.51 21.44 24.14
N SER A 102 -11.23 22.06 23.19
CA SER A 102 -12.57 22.61 23.49
C SER A 102 -13.53 21.54 23.99
N ALA A 103 -13.71 20.43 23.24
CA ALA A 103 -14.61 19.37 23.65
C ALA A 103 -14.16 18.67 24.94
N LEU A 104 -12.86 18.49 25.13
CA LEU A 104 -12.32 17.90 26.36
C LEU A 104 -12.52 18.82 27.56
N SER A 105 -12.39 20.13 27.38
CA SER A 105 -12.60 21.11 28.46
C SER A 105 -14.05 21.13 28.92
N GLU A 106 -15.00 21.11 27.97
CA GLU A 106 -16.44 20.99 28.27
C GLU A 106 -16.74 19.69 29.04
N LEU A 107 -16.20 18.55 28.56
CA LEU A 107 -16.37 17.26 29.24
C LEU A 107 -15.76 17.26 30.65
N LEU A 108 -14.57 17.83 30.82
CA LEU A 108 -13.90 17.92 32.12
C LEU A 108 -14.70 18.78 33.11
N GLY A 109 -15.35 19.85 32.64
CA GLY A 109 -16.28 20.64 33.44
C GLY A 109 -17.43 19.79 33.97
N ILE A 110 -18.13 19.07 33.08
CA ILE A 110 -19.25 18.18 33.45
C ILE A 110 -18.81 17.12 34.46
N LEU A 111 -17.67 16.46 34.22
CA LEU A 111 -17.18 15.41 35.10
C LEU A 111 -16.72 15.94 36.46
N SER A 112 -16.14 17.15 36.49
CA SER A 112 -15.77 17.83 37.73
C SER A 112 -17.00 18.21 38.56
N ASP A 113 -18.08 18.68 37.92
CA ASP A 113 -19.35 19.01 38.59
C ASP A 113 -20.03 17.75 39.17
N LEU A 114 -19.78 16.57 38.58
CA LEU A 114 -20.23 15.27 39.09
C LEU A 114 -19.35 14.74 40.23
N GLY A 115 -18.36 15.52 40.71
CA GLY A 115 -17.53 15.19 41.86
C GLY A 115 -16.29 14.35 41.55
N LEU A 116 -15.89 14.20 40.27
CA LEU A 116 -14.62 13.58 39.92
C LEU A 116 -13.48 14.60 40.08
N ASP A 117 -12.42 14.22 40.80
CA ASP A 117 -11.18 15.00 40.87
C ASP A 117 -10.47 14.94 39.51
N LEU A 118 -10.70 15.94 38.66
CA LEU A 118 -10.11 16.07 37.33
C LEU A 118 -9.67 17.53 37.11
N PRO A 119 -8.55 17.79 36.41
CA PRO A 119 -8.18 19.16 36.05
C PRO A 119 -9.20 19.75 35.06
N LYS A 120 -9.45 21.06 35.16
CA LYS A 120 -10.35 21.76 34.22
C LYS A 120 -9.71 22.05 32.85
N ASP A 121 -8.38 22.19 32.80
CA ASP A 121 -7.64 22.39 31.55
C ASP A 121 -7.25 21.03 30.92
N PRO A 122 -7.71 20.74 29.68
CA PRO A 122 -7.25 19.63 28.86
C PRO A 122 -5.74 19.44 28.82
N ARG A 123 -4.96 20.53 28.76
CA ARG A 123 -3.50 20.50 28.65
C ARG A 123 -2.86 19.92 29.91
N THR A 124 -3.46 20.18 31.07
CA THR A 124 -3.03 19.63 32.35
C THR A 124 -3.33 18.14 32.42
N LEU A 125 -4.53 17.72 31.98
CA LEU A 125 -4.88 16.29 31.90
C LEU A 125 -3.93 15.52 30.97
N LEU A 126 -3.67 16.10 29.79
CA LEU A 126 -2.87 15.48 28.75
C LEU A 126 -1.36 15.68 28.94
N ARG A 127 -0.93 16.40 29.98
CA ARG A 127 0.48 16.75 30.22
C ARG A 127 1.15 17.31 28.95
N SER A 128 0.43 18.15 28.20
CA SER A 128 0.89 18.68 26.91
C SER A 128 2.20 19.44 27.06
N LEU A 129 3.12 19.26 26.11
CA LEU A 129 4.38 20.01 26.07
C LEU A 129 4.13 21.52 26.01
N LYS A 130 4.72 22.26 26.96
CA LYS A 130 4.67 23.72 26.99
C LYS A 130 5.56 24.30 25.89
N GLU A 131 6.84 23.91 25.91
CA GLU A 131 7.85 24.35 24.95
C GLU A 131 8.13 23.28 23.91
N CYS A 132 8.32 23.70 22.66
CA CYS A 132 8.73 22.85 21.56
C CYS A 132 9.91 23.56 20.88
N ASN A 133 11.10 22.94 20.94
CA ASN A 133 12.32 23.47 20.33
C ASN A 133 12.26 23.31 18.79
N VAL A 134 11.40 24.09 18.16
CA VAL A 134 11.22 24.12 16.71
C VAL A 134 12.30 25.00 16.10
N LYS A 135 13.03 24.47 15.12
CA LYS A 135 14.07 25.17 14.36
C LYS A 135 13.42 25.92 13.21
N GLU A 136 13.86 27.15 12.94
CA GLU A 136 13.55 27.82 11.68
C GLU A 136 14.35 27.16 10.54
N MET A 137 13.70 26.96 9.39
CA MET A 137 14.30 26.29 8.24
C MET A 137 13.78 26.93 6.95
N GLY A 138 14.54 27.87 6.40
CA GLY A 138 14.10 28.70 5.26
C GLY A 138 12.80 29.43 5.58
N GLN A 139 11.78 29.26 4.74
CA GLN A 139 10.44 29.85 4.92
C GLN A 139 9.51 29.03 5.84
N GLY A 140 10.03 28.00 6.49
CA GLY A 140 9.24 27.10 7.32
C GLY A 140 9.91 26.81 8.66
N SER A 141 9.37 25.78 9.29
CA SER A 141 9.77 25.36 10.64
C SER A 141 9.95 23.86 10.67
N TYR A 142 10.90 23.38 11.47
CA TYR A 142 11.27 21.97 11.55
C TYR A 142 11.40 21.52 13.00
N TYR A 143 10.95 20.30 13.28
CA TYR A 143 11.20 19.64 14.56
C TYR A 143 11.71 18.22 14.34
N HIS A 144 12.75 17.86 15.08
CA HIS A 144 13.34 16.52 15.06
C HIS A 144 12.93 15.75 16.31
N PHE A 145 12.25 14.61 16.13
CA PHE A 145 11.84 13.72 17.22
C PHE A 145 12.96 12.76 17.65
N GLY A 146 13.90 12.47 16.75
CA GLY A 146 15.01 11.56 16.97
C GLY A 146 14.69 10.12 16.57
N LEU A 147 15.59 9.50 15.80
CA LEU A 147 15.48 8.13 15.30
C LEU A 147 15.57 7.11 16.43
N ALA A 148 16.56 7.24 17.33
CA ALA A 148 16.73 6.33 18.46
C ALA A 148 15.50 6.33 19.39
N SER A 149 14.98 7.53 19.68
CA SER A 149 13.76 7.71 20.49
C SER A 149 12.55 7.05 19.83
N ALA A 150 12.38 7.23 18.52
CA ALA A 150 11.29 6.62 17.77
C ALA A 150 11.39 5.08 17.76
N ILE A 151 12.58 4.51 17.53
CA ILE A 151 12.80 3.06 17.59
C ILE A 151 12.48 2.51 18.98
N LEU A 152 12.95 3.17 20.05
CA LEU A 152 12.63 2.77 21.43
C LEU A 152 11.13 2.83 21.71
N SER A 153 10.42 3.81 21.15
CA SER A 153 8.96 3.90 21.26
C SER A 153 8.26 2.71 20.61
N GLU A 154 8.71 2.29 19.42
CA GLU A 154 8.16 1.11 18.73
C GLU A 154 8.44 -0.20 19.50
N LEU A 155 9.63 -0.32 20.08
CA LEU A 155 9.99 -1.47 20.92
C LEU A 155 9.12 -1.55 22.19
N LYS A 156 8.81 -0.42 22.83
CA LYS A 156 7.90 -0.37 23.98
C LYS A 156 6.48 -0.83 23.66
N MET A 157 6.02 -0.65 22.42
CA MET A 157 4.68 -1.05 21.99
C MET A 157 4.58 -2.52 21.56
N THR A 158 5.69 -3.25 21.53
CA THR A 158 5.77 -4.60 20.95
C THR A 158 6.12 -5.64 22.00
N ASN A 159 5.50 -6.82 21.92
CA ASN A 159 5.86 -7.93 22.78
C ASN A 159 7.23 -8.49 22.36
N GLU A 160 8.19 -8.46 23.28
CA GLU A 160 9.57 -8.82 23.02
C GLU A 160 9.79 -10.27 22.56
N SER A 161 8.86 -11.17 22.91
CA SER A 161 8.85 -12.57 22.47
C SER A 161 8.56 -12.76 20.99
N GLU A 162 8.00 -11.74 20.32
CA GLU A 162 7.63 -11.81 18.91
C GLU A 162 8.79 -11.41 17.98
N LEU A 163 9.83 -10.76 18.51
CA LEU A 163 11.03 -10.39 17.75
C LEU A 163 11.97 -11.59 17.62
N THR A 164 12.26 -11.97 16.37
CA THR A 164 13.09 -13.14 16.04
C THR A 164 14.55 -12.78 15.75
N THR A 165 14.90 -11.50 15.78
CA THR A 165 16.22 -10.99 15.41
C THR A 165 16.61 -9.78 16.26
N ASN A 166 17.91 -9.59 16.41
CA ASN A 166 18.53 -8.44 17.06
C ASN A 166 18.97 -7.38 16.03
N THR A 167 18.57 -7.49 14.77
CA THR A 167 18.81 -6.47 13.74
C THR A 167 17.48 -5.88 13.30
N LEU A 168 17.33 -4.56 13.41
CA LEU A 168 16.11 -3.84 13.05
C LEU A 168 16.39 -2.89 11.90
N THR A 169 15.88 -3.24 10.72
CA THR A 169 16.05 -2.45 9.50
C THR A 169 14.97 -1.38 9.43
N VAL A 170 15.37 -0.11 9.40
CA VAL A 170 14.45 1.03 9.26
C VAL A 170 14.34 1.40 7.79
N ARG A 171 13.11 1.34 7.25
CA ARG A 171 12.76 1.91 5.95
C ARG A 171 12.23 3.32 6.13
N VAL A 172 12.68 4.23 5.28
CA VAL A 172 12.42 5.66 5.41
C VAL A 172 11.43 6.10 4.34
N ASN A 173 10.54 7.02 4.68
CA ASN A 173 9.66 7.71 3.74
C ASN A 173 9.74 9.21 3.96
N VAL A 174 9.74 9.95 2.86
CA VAL A 174 9.62 11.41 2.82
C VAL A 174 8.65 11.73 1.71
N ASP A 175 7.51 12.33 2.03
CA ASP A 175 6.51 12.76 1.05
C ASP A 175 5.89 14.09 1.49
N GLY A 176 5.62 14.96 0.53
CA GLY A 176 4.97 16.26 0.77
C GLY A 176 3.45 16.13 0.91
N LEU A 177 2.85 16.80 1.90
CA LEU A 177 1.42 16.78 2.14
C LEU A 177 0.85 18.19 2.37
N PRO A 178 -0.07 18.69 1.53
CA PRO A 178 -0.73 19.98 1.80
C PRO A 178 -1.59 19.91 3.06
N ILE A 179 -1.42 20.88 3.97
CA ILE A 179 -2.15 20.96 5.25
C ILE A 179 -3.58 21.42 5.02
N SER A 180 -3.75 22.47 4.23
CA SER A 180 -5.05 23.04 3.91
C SER A 180 -5.15 23.26 2.41
N ARG A 181 -6.38 23.48 1.93
CA ARG A 181 -6.62 23.86 0.53
C ARG A 181 -6.66 25.37 0.32
N SER A 182 -6.70 26.13 1.41
CA SER A 182 -6.77 27.59 1.41
C SER A 182 -5.42 28.26 1.69
N SER A 183 -4.36 27.47 1.89
CA SER A 183 -2.99 27.96 2.03
C SER A 183 -2.01 27.04 1.30
N ASN A 184 -0.87 27.60 0.91
CA ASN A 184 0.23 26.85 0.30
C ASN A 184 1.01 26.01 1.35
N MET A 185 0.55 25.95 2.60
CA MET A 185 1.27 25.28 3.67
C MET A 185 1.30 23.76 3.43
N GLN A 186 2.50 23.18 3.47
CA GLN A 186 2.77 21.76 3.25
C GLN A 186 3.56 21.20 4.43
N LEU A 187 3.28 19.95 4.79
CA LEU A 187 4.10 19.14 5.68
C LEU A 187 5.06 18.30 4.86
N TRP A 188 6.29 18.19 5.34
CA TRP A 188 7.31 17.28 4.82
C TRP A 188 7.89 16.50 6.00
N PRO A 189 7.21 15.44 6.46
CA PRO A 189 7.72 14.58 7.52
C PRO A 189 8.75 13.58 7.00
N ILE A 190 9.72 13.26 7.85
CA ILE A 190 10.60 12.11 7.73
C ILE A 190 9.98 11.01 8.58
N LEU A 191 9.55 9.93 7.92
CA LEU A 191 8.86 8.81 8.53
C LEU A 191 9.73 7.55 8.49
N GLY A 192 9.56 6.67 9.47
CA GLY A 192 10.24 5.39 9.57
C GLY A 192 9.27 4.23 9.73
N LYS A 193 9.69 3.04 9.31
CA LYS A 193 9.01 1.77 9.56
C LYS A 193 10.07 0.69 9.78
N ILE A 194 9.96 -0.09 10.85
CA ILE A 194 10.87 -1.22 11.11
C ILE A 194 10.32 -2.48 10.44
N VAL A 195 11.15 -3.16 9.64
CA VAL A 195 10.73 -4.29 8.80
C VAL A 195 10.41 -5.54 9.62
N GLU A 196 11.20 -5.81 10.65
CA GLU A 196 11.18 -7.04 11.42
C GLU A 196 10.11 -7.07 12.52
N MET A 197 9.32 -5.98 12.65
CA MET A 197 8.21 -5.91 13.58
C MET A 197 7.04 -6.77 13.05
N PRO A 198 6.39 -7.59 13.91
CA PRO A 198 5.25 -8.41 13.52
C PRO A 198 4.08 -7.60 12.94
N ASN A 199 3.80 -6.44 13.55
CA ASN A 199 2.81 -5.47 13.11
C ASN A 199 3.51 -4.13 12.89
N PRO A 200 4.18 -3.94 11.74
CA PRO A 200 5.09 -2.83 11.56
C PRO A 200 4.32 -1.52 11.37
N ASN A 201 4.40 -0.65 12.38
CA ASN A 201 3.80 0.68 12.37
C ASN A 201 4.74 1.70 11.73
N VAL A 202 4.14 2.76 11.20
CA VAL A 202 4.87 3.94 10.75
C VAL A 202 5.01 4.90 11.93
N PHE A 203 6.22 5.42 12.13
CA PHE A 203 6.54 6.41 13.14
C PHE A 203 7.17 7.66 12.52
N ILE A 204 7.15 8.76 13.26
CA ILE A 204 7.71 10.04 12.84
C ILE A 204 9.10 10.24 13.41
N ILE A 205 10.04 10.69 12.57
CA ILE A 205 11.43 10.98 12.94
C ILE A 205 11.68 12.49 12.92
N GLY A 206 11.11 13.19 11.94
CA GLY A 206 11.19 14.64 11.83
C GLY A 206 9.97 15.20 11.09
N VAL A 207 9.68 16.48 11.28
CA VAL A 207 8.60 17.15 10.55
C VAL A 207 8.96 18.57 10.22
N TYR A 208 8.90 18.88 8.92
CA TYR A 208 8.94 20.24 8.42
C TYR A 208 7.52 20.72 8.07
N ALA A 209 7.24 22.00 8.29
CA ALA A 209 6.09 22.69 7.74
C ALA A 209 6.47 24.05 7.18
N GLY A 210 6.07 24.34 5.95
CA GLY A 210 6.32 25.61 5.28
C GLY A 210 5.41 25.83 4.06
N PRO A 211 5.43 27.02 3.45
CA PRO A 211 4.62 27.34 2.27
C PRO A 211 5.08 26.63 0.99
N CYS A 212 6.24 25.98 1.03
CA CYS A 212 6.83 25.19 -0.04
C CYS A 212 7.56 23.99 0.57
N LYS A 213 8.11 23.11 -0.27
CA LYS A 213 9.05 22.08 0.19
C LYS A 213 10.32 22.73 0.79
N PRO A 214 11.06 22.04 1.67
CA PRO A 214 12.33 22.55 2.19
C PRO A 214 13.28 22.95 1.05
N GLU A 215 13.94 24.11 1.18
CA GLU A 215 14.80 24.66 0.12
C GLU A 215 16.11 23.87 -0.02
N SER A 216 16.67 23.43 1.11
CA SER A 216 17.95 22.75 1.21
C SER A 216 17.75 21.32 1.70
N VAL A 217 18.14 20.33 0.88
CA VAL A 217 18.15 18.91 1.27
C VAL A 217 19.15 18.68 2.41
N ASN A 218 20.26 19.42 2.42
CA ASN A 218 21.27 19.35 3.46
C ASN A 218 20.69 19.71 4.82
N ASP A 219 20.03 20.86 4.92
CA ASP A 219 19.46 21.33 6.20
C ASP A 219 18.30 20.44 6.64
N TYR A 220 17.45 20.03 5.68
CA TYR A 220 16.30 19.18 5.94
C TYR A 220 16.69 17.80 6.48
N MET A 221 17.73 17.18 5.90
CA MET A 221 18.16 15.83 6.27
C MET A 221 19.26 15.83 7.35
N HIS A 222 19.80 16.99 7.75
CA HIS A 222 20.94 17.10 8.66
C HIS A 222 20.76 16.30 9.94
N ASP A 223 19.71 16.61 10.72
CA ASP A 223 19.49 15.97 12.02
C ASP A 223 19.24 14.45 11.86
N PHE A 224 18.52 14.05 10.80
CA PHE A 224 18.30 12.64 10.50
C PHE A 224 19.61 11.90 10.18
N ILE A 225 20.50 12.52 9.42
CA ILE A 225 21.79 11.95 9.04
C ILE A 225 22.71 11.80 10.26
N GLU A 226 22.76 12.80 11.13
CA GLU A 226 23.54 12.73 12.36
C GLU A 226 23.01 11.65 13.31
N ASP A 227 21.69 11.57 13.47
CA ASP A 227 21.05 10.49 14.21
C ASP A 227 21.37 9.12 13.62
N LEU A 228 21.33 9.00 12.29
CA LEU A 228 21.60 7.73 11.62
C LEU A 228 23.06 7.30 11.80
N LYS A 229 24.04 8.22 11.75
CA LYS A 229 25.45 7.92 12.04
C LYS A 229 25.63 7.39 13.47
N VAL A 230 24.98 8.02 14.45
CA VAL A 230 25.05 7.59 15.85
C VAL A 230 24.40 6.21 16.04
N VAL A 231 23.20 6.03 15.49
CA VAL A 231 22.40 4.81 15.65
C VAL A 231 23.02 3.61 14.91
N THR A 232 23.69 3.83 13.79
CA THR A 232 24.40 2.76 13.05
C THR A 232 25.76 2.42 13.66
N ALA A 233 26.41 3.36 14.35
CA ALA A 233 27.68 3.12 15.03
C ALA A 233 27.51 2.52 16.45
N SER A 234 26.30 2.53 17.00
CA SER A 234 26.01 2.08 18.36
C SER A 234 24.90 1.01 18.38
N VAL A 235 24.72 0.34 19.52
CA VAL A 235 23.61 -0.62 19.71
C VAL A 235 22.53 0.00 20.58
N ILE A 236 21.27 -0.15 20.17
CA ILE A 236 20.13 0.27 20.98
C ILE A 236 19.85 -0.82 22.01
N SER A 237 19.93 -0.47 23.29
CA SER A 237 19.65 -1.39 24.40
C SER A 237 18.23 -1.21 24.91
N PHE A 238 17.44 -2.27 24.93
CA PHE A 238 16.07 -2.28 25.44
C PHE A 238 15.76 -3.61 26.12
N ASN A 239 15.25 -3.56 27.35
CA ASN A 239 14.98 -4.73 28.20
C ASN A 239 16.15 -5.74 28.34
N GLY A 240 17.39 -5.25 28.32
CA GLY A 240 18.58 -6.12 28.40
C GLY A 240 18.94 -6.84 27.10
N LYS A 241 18.20 -6.62 26.00
CA LYS A 241 18.61 -7.00 24.64
C LYS A 241 19.28 -5.83 23.93
N HIS A 242 20.16 -6.16 22.99
CA HIS A 242 20.88 -5.21 22.16
C HIS A 242 20.45 -5.36 20.70
N TYR A 243 20.01 -4.26 20.11
CA TYR A 243 19.55 -4.20 18.72
C TYR A 243 20.54 -3.41 17.87
N ASN A 244 20.97 -4.03 16.77
CA ASN A 244 21.78 -3.41 15.73
C ASN A 244 20.87 -2.74 14.69
N ILE A 245 21.18 -1.51 14.30
CA ILE A 245 20.41 -0.76 13.31
C ILE A 245 21.31 -0.51 12.10
N PRO A 246 21.13 -1.23 10.98
CA PRO A 246 21.88 -0.98 9.76
C PRO A 246 21.41 0.31 9.08
N LEU A 247 22.18 0.76 8.08
CA LEU A 247 21.72 1.82 7.18
C LEU A 247 20.38 1.42 6.52
N PRO A 248 19.47 2.38 6.25
CA PRO A 248 18.20 2.10 5.60
C PRO A 248 18.38 1.37 4.27
N ASP A 249 17.68 0.25 4.11
CA ASP A 249 17.71 -0.53 2.87
C ASP A 249 16.77 0.05 1.80
N ALA A 250 15.84 0.94 2.17
CA ALA A 250 14.90 1.57 1.25
C ALA A 250 14.45 2.97 1.70
N PHE A 251 14.44 3.90 0.75
CA PHE A 251 13.77 5.21 0.80
C PHE A 251 12.52 5.18 -0.09
N ILE A 252 11.38 4.89 0.52
CA ILE A 252 10.08 4.73 -0.13
C ILE A 252 9.45 6.11 -0.25
N CYS A 253 9.52 6.73 -1.42
CA CYS A 253 8.98 8.09 -1.64
C CYS A 253 8.32 8.18 -3.02
N ASP A 254 7.48 9.20 -3.23
CA ASP A 254 6.99 9.55 -4.56
C ASP A 254 8.10 10.12 -5.47
N THR A 255 7.84 10.23 -6.78
CA THR A 255 8.85 10.67 -7.75
C THR A 255 9.41 12.08 -7.46
N PRO A 256 8.57 13.10 -7.16
CA PRO A 256 9.08 14.41 -6.73
C PRO A 256 9.98 14.38 -5.49
N ALA A 257 9.61 13.62 -4.46
CA ALA A 257 10.39 13.52 -3.23
C ALA A 257 11.70 12.76 -3.44
N ARG A 258 11.70 11.67 -4.23
CA ARG A 258 12.95 11.00 -4.63
C ARG A 258 13.88 11.94 -5.38
N ALA A 259 13.38 12.68 -6.37
CA ALA A 259 14.18 13.64 -7.12
C ALA A 259 14.78 14.74 -6.21
N PHE A 260 14.00 15.20 -5.22
CA PHE A 260 14.47 16.13 -4.19
C PHE A 260 15.59 15.54 -3.34
N LEU A 261 15.37 14.38 -2.69
CA LEU A 261 16.38 13.74 -1.83
C LEU A 261 17.66 13.37 -2.59
N LYS A 262 17.52 12.96 -3.85
CA LYS A 262 18.63 12.55 -4.72
C LYS A 262 19.34 13.72 -5.39
N CYS A 263 18.81 14.94 -5.29
CA CYS A 263 19.30 16.12 -6.02
C CYS A 263 19.39 15.87 -7.55
N THR A 264 18.32 15.33 -8.15
CA THR A 264 18.27 14.95 -9.59
C THR A 264 17.13 15.65 -10.34
N LYS A 265 17.16 15.61 -11.68
CA LYS A 265 16.10 16.16 -12.52
C LYS A 265 14.76 15.49 -12.19
N GLY A 266 13.74 16.32 -12.02
CA GLY A 266 12.36 15.86 -11.81
C GLY A 266 11.76 15.16 -13.03
N HIS A 267 10.62 14.49 -12.83
CA HIS A 267 9.93 13.63 -13.81
C HIS A 267 9.60 14.24 -15.18
N GLY A 268 9.60 15.57 -15.30
CA GLY A 268 9.40 16.30 -16.57
C GLY A 268 10.68 16.59 -17.35
N GLY A 269 11.86 16.31 -16.79
CA GLY A 269 13.15 16.55 -17.43
C GLY A 269 13.50 15.50 -18.48
N TYR A 270 14.40 15.86 -19.41
CA TYR A 270 14.88 14.97 -20.46
C TYR A 270 15.68 13.77 -19.91
N SER A 271 16.60 13.96 -18.96
CA SER A 271 17.30 12.86 -18.27
C SER A 271 16.67 12.58 -16.89
N SER A 272 15.37 12.23 -16.87
CA SER A 272 14.59 12.10 -15.61
C SER A 272 14.24 10.67 -15.20
N CYS A 273 14.45 9.66 -16.05
CA CYS A 273 14.36 8.27 -15.58
C CYS A 273 15.40 8.10 -14.47
N GLU A 274 15.08 7.41 -13.38
CA GLU A 274 16.02 7.22 -12.25
C GLU A 274 16.81 5.92 -12.34
N ARG A 275 16.42 5.03 -13.26
CA ARG A 275 16.93 3.66 -13.36
C ARG A 275 17.73 3.39 -14.63
N CYS A 276 17.50 4.12 -15.71
CA CYS A 276 18.25 3.98 -16.95
C CYS A 276 18.58 5.33 -17.59
N THR A 277 19.64 5.35 -18.40
CA THR A 277 20.19 6.53 -19.06
C THR A 277 19.39 6.94 -20.30
N GLN A 278 18.14 6.51 -20.44
CA GLN A 278 17.33 6.92 -21.56
C GLN A 278 17.12 8.44 -21.53
N TYR A 279 17.53 9.09 -22.61
CA TYR A 279 17.24 10.50 -22.82
C TYR A 279 15.82 10.66 -23.37
N GLY A 280 15.05 11.55 -22.76
CA GLY A 280 13.71 11.90 -23.19
C GLY A 280 13.73 12.71 -24.48
N VAL A 281 12.62 12.68 -25.21
CA VAL A 281 12.39 13.47 -26.43
C VAL A 281 11.15 14.31 -26.25
N TYR A 282 11.15 15.54 -26.72
CA TYR A 282 9.96 16.40 -26.67
C TYR A 282 9.00 16.05 -27.80
N LEU A 283 7.77 15.68 -27.46
CA LEU A 283 6.71 15.32 -28.40
C LEU A 283 5.36 15.84 -27.87
N ASP A 284 4.63 16.59 -28.69
CA ASP A 284 3.28 17.11 -28.40
C ASP A 284 3.14 17.75 -27.00
N GLY A 285 4.05 18.65 -26.64
CA GLY A 285 4.00 19.36 -25.36
C GLY A 285 4.58 18.61 -24.17
N LYS A 286 5.10 17.39 -24.37
CA LYS A 286 5.53 16.49 -23.27
C LYS A 286 6.89 15.87 -23.57
N VAL A 287 7.65 15.59 -22.51
CA VAL A 287 8.86 14.76 -22.62
C VAL A 287 8.46 13.28 -22.54
N VAL A 288 8.88 12.50 -23.55
CA VAL A 288 8.58 11.08 -23.69
C VAL A 288 9.83 10.21 -23.76
N PHE A 289 9.67 8.95 -23.39
CA PHE A 289 10.71 7.94 -23.22
C PHE A 289 10.35 6.70 -24.07
N PRO A 290 10.60 6.73 -25.39
CA PRO A 290 10.15 5.69 -26.33
C PRO A 290 10.97 4.39 -26.31
N ASP A 291 12.29 4.48 -26.15
CA ASP A 291 13.21 3.35 -25.95
C ASP A 291 12.97 2.67 -24.57
N ILE A 292 13.21 1.36 -24.49
CA ILE A 292 13.02 0.52 -23.30
C ILE A 292 14.23 -0.37 -23.00
N ASP A 293 15.29 -0.29 -23.79
CA ASP A 293 16.50 -1.11 -23.70
C ASP A 293 17.77 -0.28 -23.42
N SER A 294 17.61 0.97 -22.95
CA SER A 294 18.73 1.83 -22.56
C SER A 294 19.50 1.27 -21.35
N SER A 295 20.79 1.63 -21.24
CA SER A 295 21.65 1.17 -20.15
C SER A 295 21.13 1.58 -18.77
N LEU A 296 21.19 0.65 -17.81
CA LEU A 296 20.82 0.92 -16.43
C LEU A 296 21.86 1.80 -15.73
N ARG A 297 21.40 2.68 -14.85
CA ARG A 297 22.28 3.40 -13.93
C ARG A 297 22.70 2.48 -12.79
N THR A 298 23.91 2.69 -12.29
CA THR A 298 24.47 1.99 -11.14
C THR A 298 24.71 2.96 -9.99
N ASP A 299 24.77 2.46 -8.76
CA ASP A 299 25.10 3.29 -7.59
C ASP A 299 26.49 3.92 -7.72
N THR A 300 27.46 3.20 -8.30
CA THR A 300 28.81 3.71 -8.54
C THR A 300 28.81 4.90 -9.51
N GLN A 301 28.11 4.80 -10.64
CA GLN A 301 27.99 5.90 -11.60
C GLN A 301 27.27 7.11 -10.98
N PHE A 302 26.24 6.84 -10.16
CA PHE A 302 25.52 7.90 -9.46
C PHE A 302 26.43 8.61 -8.45
N ASP A 303 27.22 7.87 -7.65
CA ASP A 303 28.12 8.49 -6.68
C ASP A 303 29.25 9.31 -7.31
N GLN A 304 29.73 8.84 -8.47
CA GLN A 304 30.71 9.53 -9.31
C GLN A 304 30.10 10.70 -10.10
N MET A 305 28.78 10.92 -10.02
CA MET A 305 28.07 11.97 -10.75
C MET A 305 28.32 11.89 -12.28
N SER A 306 28.38 10.67 -12.82
CA SER A 306 28.80 10.44 -14.22
C SER A 306 27.81 10.96 -15.27
N ASP A 307 26.55 11.15 -14.91
CA ASP A 307 25.48 11.65 -15.79
C ASP A 307 25.14 13.09 -15.40
N GLU A 308 25.94 14.06 -15.88
CA GLU A 308 25.79 15.49 -15.58
C GLU A 308 24.38 16.00 -15.89
N ASP A 309 23.74 15.41 -16.90
CA ASP A 309 22.39 15.76 -17.31
C ASP A 309 21.31 15.22 -16.37
N HIS A 310 21.59 14.22 -15.53
CA HIS A 310 20.64 13.72 -14.55
C HIS A 310 20.71 14.46 -13.21
N HIS A 311 21.88 14.99 -12.86
CA HIS A 311 22.16 15.53 -11.54
C HIS A 311 22.02 17.06 -11.47
N HIS A 312 21.63 17.57 -10.30
CA HIS A 312 21.71 18.98 -9.95
C HIS A 312 22.85 19.28 -8.99
N SER A 313 23.06 18.42 -8.00
CA SER A 313 24.13 18.53 -7.00
C SER A 313 24.32 17.19 -6.30
N LYS A 314 25.35 17.07 -5.45
CA LYS A 314 25.55 15.87 -4.63
C LYS A 314 24.57 15.86 -3.47
N SER A 315 23.88 14.73 -3.27
CA SER A 315 22.99 14.53 -2.12
C SER A 315 23.80 14.25 -0.84
N PRO A 316 23.38 14.78 0.33
CA PRO A 316 24.04 14.46 1.60
C PRO A 316 23.94 12.97 1.98
N LEU A 317 22.94 12.25 1.45
CA LEU A 317 22.77 10.82 1.68
C LEU A 317 23.86 9.97 1.03
N GLN A 318 24.50 10.45 -0.04
CA GLN A 318 25.61 9.75 -0.70
C GLN A 318 26.80 9.56 0.24
N ALA A 319 27.05 10.52 1.15
CA ALA A 319 28.17 10.46 2.09
C ALA A 319 28.04 9.30 3.10
N LEU A 320 26.84 8.73 3.26
CA LEU A 320 26.60 7.56 4.12
C LEU A 320 26.84 6.23 3.41
N GLY A 321 27.16 6.23 2.11
CA GLY A 321 27.27 5.00 1.31
C GLY A 321 25.92 4.36 0.97
N ILE A 322 24.83 5.14 1.04
CA ILE A 322 23.49 4.69 0.60
C ILE A 322 23.47 4.62 -0.94
N GLY A 323 22.99 3.49 -1.48
CA GLY A 323 22.81 3.31 -2.91
C GLY A 323 21.68 4.18 -3.46
N MET A 324 22.02 5.26 -4.15
CA MET A 324 21.05 6.23 -4.66
C MET A 324 20.19 5.72 -5.82
N VAL A 325 20.57 4.59 -6.43
CA VAL A 325 19.78 3.88 -7.44
C VAL A 325 19.12 2.65 -6.80
N SER A 326 19.87 1.82 -6.08
CA SER A 326 19.36 0.55 -5.56
C SER A 326 18.46 0.69 -4.33
N ASN A 327 18.75 1.62 -3.41
CA ASN A 327 17.98 1.85 -2.18
C ASN A 327 16.81 2.83 -2.33
N PHE A 328 16.49 3.28 -3.55
CA PHE A 328 15.36 4.15 -3.84
C PHE A 328 14.33 3.43 -4.72
N PRO A 329 13.47 2.54 -4.14
CA PRO A 329 12.49 1.76 -4.88
C PRO A 329 11.48 2.65 -5.62
N LEU A 330 11.03 2.18 -6.78
CA LEU A 330 9.92 2.78 -7.51
C LEU A 330 8.60 2.31 -6.90
N ASP A 331 7.81 3.24 -6.39
CA ASP A 331 6.57 2.90 -5.74
C ASP A 331 5.41 2.67 -6.72
N TYR A 332 4.81 1.48 -6.69
CA TYR A 332 3.70 1.14 -7.57
C TYR A 332 2.38 1.89 -7.24
N MET A 333 2.21 2.44 -6.04
CA MET A 333 1.04 3.23 -5.65
C MET A 333 0.93 4.51 -6.50
N PRO A 334 1.88 5.46 -6.46
CA PRO A 334 1.84 6.61 -7.35
C PRO A 334 2.09 6.23 -8.81
N LEU A 335 3.00 5.28 -9.10
CA LEU A 335 3.40 4.96 -10.47
C LEU A 335 2.31 4.22 -11.25
N VAL A 336 1.84 3.09 -10.72
CA VAL A 336 0.89 2.21 -11.42
C VAL A 336 -0.54 2.64 -11.13
N CYS A 337 -0.91 2.79 -9.86
CA CYS A 337 -2.31 3.02 -9.49
C CYS A 337 -2.76 4.44 -9.87
N LEU A 338 -2.08 5.47 -9.35
CA LEU A 338 -2.42 6.87 -9.62
C LEU A 338 -1.91 7.37 -10.97
N GLY A 339 -0.84 6.80 -11.51
CA GLY A 339 -0.28 7.11 -12.82
C GLY A 339 -0.98 6.33 -13.93
N ILE A 340 -0.63 5.05 -14.10
CA ILE A 340 -0.98 4.28 -15.30
C ILE A 340 -2.44 3.86 -15.37
N VAL A 341 -3.01 3.31 -14.29
CA VAL A 341 -4.41 2.85 -14.29
C VAL A 341 -5.35 4.04 -14.44
N ARG A 342 -5.09 5.15 -13.74
CA ARG A 342 -5.83 6.40 -13.91
C ARG A 342 -5.71 6.94 -15.34
N LYS A 343 -4.52 6.90 -15.94
CA LYS A 343 -4.27 7.33 -17.32
C LYS A 343 -5.03 6.49 -18.34
N LEU A 344 -5.04 5.16 -18.19
CA LEU A 344 -5.82 4.25 -19.04
C LEU A 344 -7.31 4.64 -19.04
N ILE A 345 -7.89 4.83 -17.86
CA ILE A 345 -9.30 5.24 -17.75
C ILE A 345 -9.51 6.63 -18.39
N ALA A 346 -8.62 7.59 -18.14
CA ALA A 346 -8.71 8.91 -18.76
C ALA A 346 -8.69 8.85 -20.31
N LEU A 347 -7.81 8.02 -20.88
CA LEU A 347 -7.71 7.81 -22.33
C LEU A 347 -8.97 7.17 -22.91
N TRP A 348 -9.61 6.25 -22.19
CA TRP A 348 -10.89 5.68 -22.62
C TRP A 348 -12.02 6.71 -22.66
N PHE A 349 -12.04 7.70 -21.74
CA PHE A 349 -13.04 8.76 -21.75
C PHE A 349 -12.75 9.87 -22.75
N LYS A 350 -11.49 10.35 -22.80
CA LYS A 350 -11.14 11.61 -23.46
C LYS A 350 -9.98 11.51 -24.44
N GLY A 351 -9.31 10.37 -24.54
CA GLY A 351 -8.17 10.18 -25.43
C GLY A 351 -8.53 10.30 -26.92
N PRO A 352 -7.54 10.15 -27.81
CA PRO A 352 -7.75 10.10 -29.25
C PRO A 352 -8.87 9.16 -29.67
N LEU A 353 -9.55 9.45 -30.79
CA LEU A 353 -10.73 8.70 -31.22
C LEU A 353 -10.48 7.19 -31.35
N HIS A 354 -9.30 6.79 -31.85
CA HIS A 354 -8.92 5.38 -32.02
C HIS A 354 -8.83 4.58 -30.71
N CYS A 355 -8.59 5.26 -29.57
CA CYS A 355 -8.50 4.61 -28.26
C CYS A 355 -9.69 4.94 -27.33
N ARG A 356 -10.60 5.81 -27.76
CA ARG A 356 -11.76 6.25 -26.98
C ARG A 356 -12.82 5.15 -26.94
N VAL A 357 -13.48 5.01 -25.79
CA VAL A 357 -14.56 4.04 -25.57
C VAL A 357 -15.89 4.77 -25.57
N SER A 358 -16.92 4.17 -26.18
CA SER A 358 -18.24 4.79 -26.24
C SER A 358 -18.85 5.00 -24.86
N SER A 359 -19.65 6.08 -24.71
CA SER A 359 -20.31 6.41 -23.45
C SER A 359 -21.24 5.29 -22.95
N SER A 360 -21.92 4.58 -23.85
CA SER A 360 -22.78 3.44 -23.51
C SER A 360 -22.00 2.29 -22.89
N THR A 361 -20.84 1.95 -23.48
CA THR A 361 -19.93 0.94 -22.94
C THR A 361 -19.35 1.36 -21.59
N LEU A 362 -18.93 2.62 -21.43
CA LEU A 362 -18.44 3.15 -20.15
C LEU A 362 -19.52 3.11 -19.06
N SER A 363 -20.78 3.38 -19.41
CA SER A 363 -21.92 3.23 -18.52
C SER A 363 -22.12 1.77 -18.10
N ALA A 364 -22.08 0.84 -19.06
CA ALA A 364 -22.20 -0.59 -18.78
C ALA A 364 -21.07 -1.12 -17.88
N ILE A 365 -19.84 -0.61 -18.04
CA ILE A 365 -18.70 -0.90 -17.13
C ILE A 365 -18.99 -0.37 -15.73
N SER A 366 -19.45 0.88 -15.63
CA SER A 366 -19.78 1.51 -14.34
C SER A 366 -20.89 0.77 -13.60
N ASP A 367 -21.94 0.33 -14.30
CA ASP A 367 -23.02 -0.44 -13.67
C ASP A 367 -22.58 -1.84 -13.27
N HIS A 368 -21.63 -2.44 -13.98
CA HIS A 368 -21.03 -3.70 -13.56
C HIS A 368 -20.19 -3.52 -12.29
N LEU A 369 -19.36 -2.48 -12.21
CA LEU A 369 -18.61 -2.16 -10.99
C LEU A 369 -19.55 -1.98 -9.78
N LYS A 370 -20.68 -1.27 -9.95
CA LYS A 370 -21.69 -1.12 -8.90
C LYS A 370 -22.25 -2.47 -8.43
N ARG A 371 -22.48 -3.42 -9.34
CA ARG A 371 -22.92 -4.79 -8.98
C ARG A 371 -21.85 -5.55 -8.19
N CYS A 372 -20.56 -5.38 -8.51
CA CYS A 372 -19.46 -6.01 -7.78
C CYS A 372 -19.36 -5.57 -6.30
N ARG A 373 -20.00 -4.46 -5.88
CA ARG A 373 -19.94 -3.95 -4.50
C ARG A 373 -20.31 -4.98 -3.43
N ARG A 374 -21.27 -5.87 -3.73
CA ARG A 374 -21.72 -6.93 -2.81
C ARG A 374 -20.70 -8.06 -2.66
N SER A 375 -19.85 -8.26 -3.67
CA SER A 375 -18.82 -9.30 -3.67
C SER A 375 -17.57 -8.91 -2.91
N LEU A 376 -17.30 -7.63 -2.69
CA LEU A 376 -16.09 -7.22 -1.96
C LEU A 376 -16.33 -7.27 -0.44
N PRO A 377 -15.39 -7.81 0.36
CA PRO A 377 -15.51 -7.84 1.82
C PRO A 377 -15.30 -6.45 2.43
N ARG A 378 -15.65 -6.30 3.73
CA ARG A 378 -15.45 -5.04 4.49
C ARG A 378 -13.97 -4.68 4.69
N SER A 379 -13.06 -5.63 4.52
CA SER A 379 -11.60 -5.43 4.55
C SER A 379 -11.04 -4.72 3.31
N PHE A 380 -11.89 -4.26 2.39
CA PHE A 380 -11.50 -3.28 1.38
C PHE A 380 -11.96 -1.89 1.84
N SER A 381 -11.03 -0.93 1.89
CA SER A 381 -11.26 0.43 2.40
C SER A 381 -12.34 1.19 1.63
N ARG A 382 -12.50 0.84 0.35
CA ARG A 382 -13.47 1.43 -0.56
C ARG A 382 -14.16 0.31 -1.34
N LYS A 383 -15.43 0.51 -1.66
CA LYS A 383 -16.20 -0.34 -2.57
C LYS A 383 -16.07 0.20 -4.00
N PRO A 384 -16.23 -0.64 -5.03
CA PRO A 384 -16.18 -0.18 -6.41
C PRO A 384 -17.21 0.94 -6.65
N ARG A 385 -16.77 1.98 -7.37
CA ARG A 385 -17.57 3.14 -7.79
C ARG A 385 -17.66 3.20 -9.31
N SER A 386 -18.43 4.16 -9.81
CA SER A 386 -18.56 4.40 -11.25
C SER A 386 -17.22 4.80 -11.86
N LEU A 387 -16.95 4.39 -13.10
CA LEU A 387 -15.77 4.90 -13.84
C LEU A 387 -15.88 6.42 -14.08
N ALA A 388 -17.08 6.99 -14.09
CA ALA A 388 -17.26 8.44 -14.22
C ALA A 388 -16.62 9.24 -13.07
N GLU A 389 -16.43 8.59 -11.90
CA GLU A 389 -15.83 9.20 -10.71
C GLU A 389 -14.32 8.94 -10.60
N TYR A 390 -13.67 8.43 -11.67
CA TYR A 390 -12.26 8.01 -11.60
C TYR A 390 -11.31 9.14 -11.15
N ARG A 391 -11.68 10.41 -11.35
CA ARG A 391 -10.89 11.56 -10.92
C ARG A 391 -10.81 11.68 -9.39
N GLN A 392 -11.84 11.22 -8.69
CA GLN A 392 -11.95 11.21 -7.24
C GLN A 392 -11.53 9.86 -6.62
N TRP A 393 -11.11 8.90 -7.44
CA TRP A 393 -10.65 7.60 -6.93
C TRP A 393 -9.32 7.75 -6.21
N LYS A 394 -9.19 7.07 -5.06
CA LYS A 394 -7.93 6.94 -4.34
C LYS A 394 -7.10 5.77 -4.91
N ALA A 395 -5.81 5.73 -4.58
CA ALA A 395 -4.91 4.68 -5.06
C ALA A 395 -5.43 3.26 -4.75
N THR A 396 -6.08 3.07 -3.59
CA THR A 396 -6.69 1.78 -3.21
C THR A 396 -7.79 1.33 -4.16
N GLU A 397 -8.55 2.25 -4.76
CA GLU A 397 -9.61 1.96 -5.73
C GLU A 397 -9.02 1.58 -7.10
N PHE A 398 -7.97 2.27 -7.53
CA PHE A 398 -7.23 1.90 -8.75
C PHE A 398 -6.53 0.55 -8.60
N ARG A 399 -5.93 0.26 -7.43
CA ARG A 399 -5.37 -1.06 -7.10
C ARG A 399 -6.46 -2.13 -7.15
N GLN A 400 -7.62 -1.85 -6.55
CA GLN A 400 -8.75 -2.75 -6.56
C GLN A 400 -9.25 -3.04 -7.99
N PHE A 401 -9.32 -2.00 -8.82
CA PHE A 401 -9.67 -2.11 -10.22
C PHE A 401 -8.64 -2.95 -10.99
N LEU A 402 -7.36 -2.67 -10.84
CA LEU A 402 -6.29 -3.37 -11.55
C LEU A 402 -6.24 -4.88 -11.26
N LEU A 403 -6.37 -5.25 -9.98
CA LEU A 403 -6.07 -6.62 -9.53
C LEU A 403 -7.29 -7.52 -9.42
N TYR A 404 -8.49 -6.94 -9.33
CA TYR A 404 -9.71 -7.71 -9.04
C TYR A 404 -10.85 -7.42 -10.01
N THR A 405 -11.42 -6.22 -10.00
CA THR A 405 -12.67 -5.96 -10.74
C THR A 405 -12.43 -5.68 -12.22
N GLY A 406 -11.31 -5.07 -12.59
CA GLY A 406 -10.97 -4.69 -13.96
C GLY A 406 -10.95 -5.86 -14.95
N PRO A 407 -10.24 -6.98 -14.66
CA PRO A 407 -10.20 -8.14 -15.55
C PRO A 407 -11.59 -8.68 -15.90
N ASP A 408 -12.53 -8.60 -14.96
CA ASP A 408 -13.93 -8.99 -15.14
C ASP A 408 -14.73 -7.92 -15.90
N VAL A 409 -14.80 -6.70 -15.37
CA VAL A 409 -15.73 -5.69 -15.91
C VAL A 409 -15.35 -5.16 -17.28
N LEU A 410 -14.09 -5.31 -17.70
CA LEU A 410 -13.59 -4.92 -19.02
C LEU A 410 -13.74 -6.01 -20.07
N PHE A 411 -13.95 -7.26 -19.66
CA PHE A 411 -14.02 -8.40 -20.57
C PHE A 411 -15.15 -8.22 -21.60
N GLN A 412 -14.81 -8.39 -22.90
CA GLN A 412 -15.71 -8.20 -24.04
C GLN A 412 -16.33 -6.79 -24.18
N ARG A 413 -15.78 -5.77 -23.49
CA ARG A 413 -16.29 -4.40 -23.55
C ARG A 413 -15.32 -3.40 -24.15
N LEU A 414 -14.01 -3.61 -24.00
CA LEU A 414 -13.01 -2.83 -24.72
C LEU A 414 -12.63 -3.53 -26.03
N SER A 415 -11.89 -2.83 -26.89
CA SER A 415 -11.28 -3.48 -28.06
C SER A 415 -10.36 -4.63 -27.61
N ARG A 416 -10.17 -5.63 -28.48
CA ARG A 416 -9.34 -6.80 -28.18
C ARG A 416 -7.93 -6.40 -27.73
N GLN A 417 -7.34 -5.38 -28.38
CA GLN A 417 -6.01 -4.87 -28.04
C GLN A 417 -5.96 -4.22 -26.65
N GLN A 418 -6.94 -3.36 -26.32
CA GLN A 418 -7.04 -2.71 -25.01
C GLN A 418 -7.25 -3.72 -23.88
N CYS A 419 -8.15 -4.70 -24.06
CA CYS A 419 -8.37 -5.78 -23.10
C CYS A 419 -7.09 -6.60 -22.88
N LYS A 420 -6.45 -7.06 -23.96
CA LYS A 420 -5.20 -7.83 -23.87
C LYS A 420 -4.12 -7.03 -23.12
N ASN A 421 -3.93 -5.76 -23.47
CA ASN A 421 -2.91 -4.93 -22.84
C ASN A 421 -3.21 -4.70 -21.34
N PHE A 422 -4.47 -4.48 -20.96
CA PHE A 422 -4.85 -4.38 -19.56
C PHE A 422 -4.58 -5.69 -18.79
N LEU A 423 -4.88 -6.85 -19.39
CA LEU A 423 -4.60 -8.16 -18.78
C LEU A 423 -3.11 -8.42 -18.60
N VAL A 424 -2.26 -7.93 -19.52
CA VAL A 424 -0.79 -7.99 -19.37
C VAL A 424 -0.34 -7.22 -18.13
N LEU A 425 -0.79 -5.96 -17.97
CA LEU A 425 -0.47 -5.17 -16.78
C LEU A 425 -1.01 -5.81 -15.49
N SER A 426 -2.29 -6.21 -15.51
CA SER A 426 -2.95 -6.84 -14.36
C SER A 426 -2.21 -8.11 -13.93
N THR A 427 -1.81 -8.96 -14.90
CA THR A 427 -1.05 -10.18 -14.63
C THR A 427 0.34 -9.89 -14.07
N ALA A 428 1.08 -8.95 -14.68
CA ALA A 428 2.40 -8.56 -14.21
C ALA A 428 2.35 -8.07 -12.76
N MET A 429 1.43 -7.15 -12.45
CA MET A 429 1.29 -6.62 -11.09
C MET A 429 0.81 -7.67 -10.10
N ARG A 430 -0.05 -8.60 -10.51
CA ARG A 430 -0.49 -9.71 -9.65
C ARG A 430 0.65 -10.65 -9.28
N ILE A 431 1.59 -10.86 -10.20
CA ILE A 431 2.83 -11.61 -9.94
C ILE A 431 3.71 -10.83 -8.97
N LEU A 432 4.00 -9.55 -9.27
CA LEU A 432 4.92 -8.71 -8.47
C LEU A 432 4.40 -8.37 -7.07
N LEU A 433 3.09 -8.44 -6.84
CA LEU A 433 2.47 -8.19 -5.53
C LEU A 433 2.21 -9.47 -4.72
N SER A 434 2.41 -10.65 -5.31
CA SER A 434 2.18 -11.92 -4.60
C SER A 434 3.48 -12.46 -4.00
N PRO A 435 3.49 -12.84 -2.70
CA PRO A 435 4.62 -13.54 -2.10
C PRO A 435 4.84 -14.94 -2.71
N SER A 436 3.82 -15.52 -3.34
CA SER A 436 3.87 -16.89 -3.89
C SER A 436 4.49 -16.97 -5.28
N PHE A 437 4.67 -15.84 -5.98
CA PHE A 437 5.07 -15.82 -7.40
C PHE A 437 6.48 -15.27 -7.65
N ARG A 438 7.37 -15.31 -6.65
CA ARG A 438 8.76 -14.84 -6.78
C ARG A 438 9.50 -15.42 -7.98
N GLU A 439 9.27 -16.70 -8.30
CA GLU A 439 9.90 -17.38 -9.45
C GLU A 439 9.41 -16.85 -10.82
N TYR A 440 8.32 -16.09 -10.85
CA TYR A 440 7.74 -15.48 -12.05
C TYR A 440 8.14 -14.01 -12.21
N TYR A 441 8.98 -13.42 -11.35
CA TYR A 441 9.37 -12.00 -11.48
C TYR A 441 10.06 -11.70 -12.82
N GLY A 442 10.91 -12.60 -13.32
CA GLY A 442 11.48 -12.47 -14.67
C GLY A 442 10.44 -12.52 -15.79
N TYR A 443 9.34 -13.25 -15.59
CA TYR A 443 8.21 -13.24 -16.53
C TYR A 443 7.42 -11.92 -16.43
N ALA A 444 7.17 -11.43 -15.21
CA ALA A 444 6.51 -10.14 -15.00
C ALA A 444 7.31 -8.98 -15.61
N HIS A 445 8.65 -9.01 -15.55
CA HIS A 445 9.51 -8.03 -16.25
C HIS A 445 9.22 -7.99 -17.77
N LYS A 446 9.16 -9.16 -18.41
CA LYS A 446 8.81 -9.26 -19.84
C LYS A 446 7.40 -8.75 -20.12
N LEU A 447 6.43 -9.04 -19.24
CA LEU A 447 5.07 -8.53 -19.37
C LEU A 447 5.02 -7.01 -19.25
N LEU A 448 5.81 -6.39 -18.37
CA LEU A 448 5.88 -4.93 -18.24
C LEU A 448 6.46 -4.28 -19.51
N LYS A 449 7.55 -4.83 -20.07
CA LYS A 449 8.08 -4.38 -21.38
C LYS A 449 7.04 -4.53 -22.50
N CYS A 450 6.34 -5.67 -22.54
CA CYS A 450 5.26 -5.93 -23.49
C CYS A 450 4.10 -4.92 -23.33
N PHE A 451 3.70 -4.63 -22.09
CA PHE A 451 2.68 -3.64 -21.79
C PHE A 451 3.08 -2.27 -22.32
N VAL A 452 4.29 -1.81 -21.99
CA VAL A 452 4.81 -0.49 -22.37
C VAL A 452 4.90 -0.34 -23.90
N THR A 453 5.40 -1.37 -24.59
CA THR A 453 5.46 -1.40 -26.06
C THR A 453 4.07 -1.30 -26.69
N ASN A 454 3.12 -2.10 -26.20
CA ASN A 454 1.75 -2.09 -26.71
C ASN A 454 0.99 -0.83 -26.29
N PHE A 455 1.31 -0.25 -25.14
CA PHE A 455 0.73 0.99 -24.67
C PHE A 455 1.05 2.15 -25.62
N ALA A 456 2.30 2.25 -26.10
CA ALA A 456 2.67 3.22 -27.13
C ALA A 456 1.88 3.03 -28.44
N LYS A 457 1.71 1.78 -28.88
CA LYS A 457 0.97 1.45 -30.12
C LYS A 457 -0.53 1.75 -30.01
N ILE A 458 -1.14 1.46 -28.86
CA ILE A 458 -2.60 1.57 -28.66
C ILE A 458 -3.02 3.00 -28.30
N TYR A 459 -2.18 3.73 -27.57
CA TYR A 459 -2.53 5.03 -26.97
C TYR A 459 -1.63 6.18 -27.43
N GLY A 460 -0.72 5.93 -28.36
CA GLY A 460 0.23 6.91 -28.90
C GLY A 460 1.56 6.98 -28.15
N THR A 461 2.63 7.27 -28.88
CA THR A 461 3.98 7.49 -28.33
C THR A 461 4.04 8.72 -27.43
N ASN A 462 3.22 9.73 -27.66
CA ASN A 462 3.05 10.88 -26.77
C ASN A 462 2.53 10.49 -25.36
N SER A 463 1.96 9.30 -25.20
CA SER A 463 1.58 8.76 -23.90
C SER A 463 2.75 8.14 -23.12
N MET A 464 3.92 7.95 -23.73
CA MET A 464 5.12 7.35 -23.14
C MET A 464 5.92 8.31 -22.24
N VAL A 465 5.24 8.95 -21.30
CA VAL A 465 5.90 9.81 -20.29
C VAL A 465 6.64 8.97 -19.25
N ASN A 466 7.45 9.60 -18.41
CA ASN A 466 8.31 8.95 -17.41
C ASN A 466 7.62 7.81 -16.62
N ASN A 467 6.38 8.02 -16.16
CA ASN A 467 5.63 6.98 -15.44
C ASN A 467 5.37 5.70 -16.26
N ALA A 468 5.15 5.82 -17.58
CA ALA A 468 4.93 4.66 -18.44
C ALA A 468 6.22 3.89 -18.65
N HIS A 469 7.32 4.60 -18.92
CA HIS A 469 8.63 4.01 -19.09
C HIS A 469 9.10 3.32 -17.79
N SER A 470 8.98 3.99 -16.65
CA SER A 470 9.43 3.49 -15.33
C SER A 470 8.81 2.15 -14.92
N LEU A 471 7.70 1.72 -15.52
CA LEU A 471 7.11 0.41 -15.30
C LEU A 471 8.09 -0.73 -15.55
N ILE A 472 8.97 -0.63 -16.55
CA ILE A 472 9.86 -1.73 -16.93
C ILE A 472 10.88 -2.08 -15.84
N HIS A 473 11.10 -1.17 -14.88
CA HIS A 473 12.05 -1.33 -13.79
C HIS A 473 11.43 -1.90 -12.50
N LEU A 474 10.10 -1.99 -12.41
CA LEU A 474 9.42 -2.48 -11.19
C LEU A 474 9.78 -3.92 -10.80
N ALA A 475 10.11 -4.76 -11.78
CA ALA A 475 10.49 -6.14 -11.49
C ALA A 475 11.79 -6.24 -10.70
N ASP A 476 12.71 -5.29 -10.88
CA ASP A 476 14.01 -5.26 -10.19
C ASP A 476 13.80 -4.98 -8.69
N ASP A 477 12.90 -4.05 -8.36
CA ASP A 477 12.51 -3.79 -6.97
C ASP A 477 11.85 -5.01 -6.33
N ALA A 478 11.02 -5.74 -7.07
CA ALA A 478 10.43 -6.95 -6.54
C ALA A 478 11.49 -8.04 -6.26
N ILE A 479 12.50 -8.17 -7.13
CA ILE A 479 13.61 -9.11 -6.92
C ILE A 479 14.36 -8.80 -5.61
N ASN A 480 14.63 -7.52 -5.37
CA ASN A 480 15.38 -7.03 -4.22
C ASN A 480 14.58 -7.09 -2.92
N TYR A 481 13.32 -6.64 -2.93
CA TYR A 481 12.52 -6.43 -1.73
C TYR A 481 11.39 -7.45 -1.51
N GLY A 482 11.20 -8.39 -2.45
CA GLY A 482 10.06 -9.30 -2.45
C GLY A 482 8.82 -8.64 -3.06
N PRO A 483 7.60 -8.97 -2.60
CA PRO A 483 6.39 -8.34 -3.14
C PRO A 483 6.45 -6.82 -3.04
N LEU A 484 6.03 -6.10 -4.09
CA LEU A 484 6.13 -4.63 -4.13
C LEU A 484 5.38 -3.91 -2.98
N ASP A 485 4.44 -4.59 -2.34
CA ASP A 485 3.77 -4.11 -1.12
C ASP A 485 4.72 -3.87 0.05
N SER A 486 5.85 -4.60 0.10
CA SER A 486 6.87 -4.45 1.14
C SER A 486 7.60 -3.10 1.10
N VAL A 487 7.58 -2.44 -0.07
CA VAL A 487 8.20 -1.14 -0.33
C VAL A 487 7.19 -0.14 -0.93
N SER A 488 5.95 -0.16 -0.42
CA SER A 488 4.87 0.71 -0.88
C SER A 488 4.57 1.87 0.08
N CYS A 489 4.06 2.98 -0.48
CA CYS A 489 3.69 4.22 0.19
C CYS A 489 2.35 4.10 0.91
N PHE A 490 1.58 3.02 0.72
CA PHE A 490 0.25 2.87 1.32
C PHE A 490 0.23 3.06 2.85
N PRO A 491 1.15 2.45 3.64
CA PRO A 491 1.20 2.67 5.08
C PRO A 491 1.57 4.12 5.45
N PHE A 492 2.49 4.71 4.71
CA PHE A 492 2.97 6.07 4.94
C PHE A 492 1.91 7.11 4.59
N GLU A 493 1.22 6.99 3.45
CA GLU A 493 0.09 7.84 3.05
C GLU A 493 -1.04 7.80 4.10
N ASN A 494 -1.32 6.63 4.67
CA ASN A 494 -2.28 6.51 5.76
C ASN A 494 -1.81 7.29 7.00
N TYR A 495 -0.52 7.21 7.34
CA TYR A 495 0.07 7.96 8.46
C TYR A 495 0.08 9.47 8.21
N LEU A 496 0.41 9.92 7.00
CA LEU A 496 0.31 11.31 6.56
C LEU A 496 -1.11 11.85 6.76
N GLY A 497 -2.12 11.07 6.37
CA GLY A 497 -3.52 11.39 6.63
C GLY A 497 -3.87 11.51 8.12
N GLN A 498 -3.17 10.80 9.01
CA GLN A 498 -3.31 10.95 10.46
C GLN A 498 -2.61 12.21 10.97
N LEU A 499 -1.38 12.49 10.51
CA LEU A 499 -0.64 13.71 10.87
C LEU A 499 -1.43 14.97 10.50
N LYS A 500 -2.02 14.98 9.30
CA LYS A 500 -2.88 16.09 8.86
C LYS A 500 -4.03 16.39 9.81
N LYS A 501 -4.61 15.36 10.44
CA LYS A 501 -5.70 15.52 11.42
C LYS A 501 -5.24 16.06 12.77
N LEU A 502 -3.94 16.01 13.07
CA LEU A 502 -3.38 16.60 14.29
C LEU A 502 -3.33 18.12 14.21
N VAL A 503 -3.19 18.65 12.99
CA VAL A 503 -3.22 20.09 12.71
C VAL A 503 -4.67 20.53 12.57
N ARG A 504 -5.17 21.33 13.51
CA ARG A 504 -6.55 21.87 13.47
C ARG A 504 -6.61 23.30 12.99
N ARG A 505 -5.59 24.09 13.31
CA ARG A 505 -5.46 25.49 12.91
C ARG A 505 -4.22 25.66 12.02
N PRO A 506 -4.20 26.63 11.10
CA PRO A 506 -3.05 26.83 10.21
C PRO A 506 -1.81 27.37 10.95
N GLN A 507 -1.96 28.00 12.12
CA GLN A 507 -0.86 28.54 12.91
C GLN A 507 -0.05 27.44 13.58
N ASN A 508 1.28 27.56 13.58
CA ASN A 508 2.19 26.67 14.33
C ASN A 508 1.90 25.16 14.11
N PRO A 509 1.83 24.70 12.84
CA PRO A 509 1.46 23.32 12.53
C PRO A 509 2.44 22.29 13.12
N VAL A 510 3.75 22.62 13.15
CA VAL A 510 4.77 21.75 13.74
C VAL A 510 4.52 21.57 15.23
N GLN A 511 4.33 22.65 15.98
CA GLN A 511 4.09 22.61 17.42
C GLN A 511 2.81 21.84 17.77
N GLN A 512 1.74 21.99 16.96
CA GLN A 512 0.52 21.20 17.12
C GLN A 512 0.78 19.69 16.95
N ILE A 513 1.54 19.30 15.93
CA ILE A 513 1.92 17.90 15.69
C ILE A 513 2.77 17.39 16.86
N VAL A 514 3.82 18.11 17.23
CA VAL A 514 4.76 17.72 18.31
C VAL A 514 4.02 17.47 19.61
N ARG A 515 3.16 18.40 20.05
CA ARG A 515 2.36 18.25 21.27
C ARG A 515 1.46 17.01 21.20
N ARG A 516 0.74 16.81 20.09
CA ARG A 516 -0.16 15.66 19.93
C ARG A 516 0.55 14.32 19.84
N VAL A 517 1.70 14.27 19.19
CA VAL A 517 2.55 13.08 19.12
C VAL A 517 3.07 12.75 20.51
N TYR A 518 3.55 13.75 21.25
CA TYR A 518 4.03 13.56 22.62
C TYR A 518 2.93 13.07 23.57
N GLU A 519 1.74 13.69 23.54
CA GLU A 519 0.57 13.24 24.31
C GLU A 519 0.26 11.76 24.01
N ARG A 520 0.26 11.38 22.72
CA ARG A 520 0.04 9.99 22.31
C ARG A 520 1.13 9.05 22.79
N GLN A 521 2.39 9.49 22.84
CA GLN A 521 3.50 8.67 23.33
C GLN A 521 3.45 8.50 24.85
N LEU A 522 3.08 9.55 25.59
CA LEU A 522 2.88 9.47 27.05
C LEU A 522 1.77 8.50 27.42
N PHE A 523 0.67 8.54 26.67
CA PHE A 523 -0.50 7.69 26.85
C PHE A 523 -0.58 6.57 25.81
N ALA A 524 0.57 6.17 25.27
CA ALA A 524 0.72 4.99 24.43
C ALA A 524 0.59 3.77 25.33
N HIS A 525 -0.56 3.60 25.99
CA HIS A 525 -0.76 2.45 26.83
C HIS A 525 -1.03 1.24 25.96
N MET A 526 -0.40 0.16 26.41
CA MET A 526 -0.80 -1.23 26.32
C MET A 526 -2.34 -1.35 26.35
N SER A 527 -3.02 -1.06 25.24
CA SER A 527 -4.09 -1.94 24.85
C SER A 527 -3.41 -3.29 24.68
N LYS A 528 -3.30 -4.03 25.78
CA LYS A 528 -3.65 -5.43 25.70
C LYS A 528 -5.00 -5.39 25.00
N GLU A 529 -4.98 -5.58 23.68
CA GLU A 529 -5.99 -6.46 23.13
C GLU A 529 -6.05 -7.59 24.15
N MET A 530 -7.24 -7.79 24.74
CA MET A 530 -7.48 -8.94 25.59
C MET A 530 -6.70 -10.12 25.01
N PRO A 531 -5.94 -10.85 25.85
CA PRO A 531 -4.94 -11.83 25.40
C PRO A 531 -5.49 -12.63 24.24
N GLU A 532 -4.71 -12.76 23.16
CA GLU A 532 -4.84 -13.57 21.92
C GLU A 532 -6.01 -14.56 21.84
N ASN A 533 -7.25 -14.11 22.08
CA ASN A 533 -8.39 -14.99 22.19
C ASN A 533 -9.14 -14.97 20.86
N VAL A 534 -9.45 -16.17 20.39
CA VAL A 534 -10.43 -16.41 19.33
C VAL A 534 -11.68 -15.55 19.61
N LYS A 535 -12.01 -14.64 18.69
CA LYS A 535 -13.24 -13.84 18.75
C LYS A 535 -14.26 -14.45 17.80
N LEU A 536 -15.24 -15.15 18.37
CA LEU A 536 -16.46 -15.57 17.68
C LEU A 536 -17.51 -14.48 17.87
N THR A 537 -18.11 -14.01 16.76
CA THR A 537 -19.05 -12.89 16.80
C THR A 537 -20.30 -13.19 15.98
N GLN A 538 -21.40 -12.51 16.33
CA GLN A 538 -22.72 -12.64 15.71
C GLN A 538 -23.26 -14.08 15.80
N PRO A 539 -23.61 -14.56 17.01
CA PRO A 539 -24.25 -15.86 17.17
C PRO A 539 -25.58 -15.92 16.42
N HIS A 540 -25.94 -17.10 15.91
CA HIS A 540 -27.20 -17.33 15.22
C HIS A 540 -27.63 -18.80 15.27
N GLU A 541 -28.84 -19.09 14.79
CA GLU A 541 -29.42 -20.44 14.81
C GLU A 541 -29.84 -20.95 13.42
N SER A 542 -29.79 -20.10 12.39
CA SER A 542 -30.33 -20.38 11.05
C SER A 542 -29.34 -20.94 10.02
N GLY A 543 -28.14 -21.33 10.44
CA GLY A 543 -27.15 -21.90 9.52
C GLY A 543 -27.32 -23.41 9.35
N PRO A 544 -26.83 -23.98 8.23
CA PRO A 544 -26.86 -25.41 8.03
C PRO A 544 -25.92 -26.11 9.02
N ILE A 545 -26.32 -27.30 9.49
CA ILE A 545 -25.56 -28.16 10.39
C ILE A 545 -25.54 -29.57 9.77
N LEU A 546 -24.38 -30.22 9.76
CA LEU A 546 -24.25 -31.62 9.33
C LEU A 546 -24.70 -32.55 10.46
N THR A 547 -25.22 -33.73 10.12
CA THR A 547 -25.72 -34.72 11.08
C THR A 547 -24.70 -35.16 12.13
N GLU A 548 -23.40 -35.01 11.83
CA GLU A 548 -22.28 -35.27 12.73
C GLU A 548 -22.10 -34.24 13.87
N PHE A 549 -22.81 -33.11 13.82
CA PHE A 549 -22.78 -32.06 14.85
C PHE A 549 -24.14 -31.95 15.56
N PRO A 550 -24.32 -32.54 16.75
CA PRO A 550 -25.56 -32.42 17.51
C PRO A 550 -25.83 -30.96 17.88
N MET A 551 -27.03 -30.45 17.57
CA MET A 551 -27.41 -29.04 17.81
C MET A 551 -27.17 -28.58 19.25
N HIS A 552 -27.29 -29.47 20.23
CA HIS A 552 -27.16 -29.15 21.66
C HIS A 552 -25.70 -28.95 22.10
N GLN A 553 -24.73 -29.36 21.29
CA GLN A 553 -23.30 -29.31 21.62
C GLN A 553 -22.53 -28.19 20.89
N TYR A 554 -23.16 -27.54 19.91
CA TYR A 554 -22.51 -26.56 19.04
C TYR A 554 -23.29 -25.25 18.99
N VAL A 555 -22.57 -24.14 19.14
CA VAL A 555 -23.11 -22.79 18.93
C VAL A 555 -22.67 -22.29 17.57
N GLN A 556 -23.59 -21.69 16.80
CA GLN A 556 -23.28 -21.18 15.45
C GLN A 556 -22.95 -19.69 15.48
N TYR A 557 -22.03 -19.28 14.62
CA TYR A 557 -21.54 -17.91 14.51
C TYR A 557 -21.38 -17.50 13.05
N LYS A 558 -21.51 -16.20 12.77
CA LYS A 558 -21.25 -15.67 11.42
C LYS A 558 -19.79 -15.41 11.14
N THR A 559 -18.99 -15.11 12.17
CA THR A 559 -17.60 -14.69 11.99
C THR A 559 -16.69 -15.22 13.08
N TYR A 560 -15.57 -15.78 12.66
CA TYR A 560 -14.41 -16.17 13.47
C TYR A 560 -13.25 -15.23 13.16
N LYS A 561 -12.62 -14.67 14.21
CA LYS A 561 -11.39 -13.89 14.10
C LYS A 561 -10.33 -14.41 15.06
N HIS A 562 -9.13 -14.65 14.56
CA HIS A 562 -7.95 -15.00 15.36
C HIS A 562 -6.70 -14.45 14.68
N LYS A 563 -5.99 -13.52 15.34
CA LYS A 563 -4.91 -12.71 14.74
C LYS A 563 -5.43 -12.02 13.46
N ASP A 564 -4.69 -12.13 12.36
CA ASP A 564 -5.08 -11.59 11.04
C ASP A 564 -6.08 -12.48 10.29
N LYS A 565 -6.38 -13.66 10.82
CA LYS A 565 -7.29 -14.60 10.19
C LYS A 565 -8.73 -14.21 10.48
N ILE A 566 -9.51 -13.99 9.42
CA ILE A 566 -10.95 -13.75 9.49
C ILE A 566 -11.64 -14.77 8.58
N VAL A 567 -12.54 -15.56 9.15
CA VAL A 567 -13.44 -16.46 8.42
C VAL A 567 -14.86 -15.99 8.69
N SER A 568 -15.65 -15.79 7.63
CA SER A 568 -17.03 -15.31 7.76
C SER A 568 -17.96 -16.04 6.80
N ASN A 569 -19.22 -16.22 7.17
CA ASN A 569 -20.28 -16.65 6.24
C ASN A 569 -20.96 -15.47 5.52
N SER A 570 -20.51 -14.23 5.77
CA SER A 570 -21.04 -13.04 5.13
C SER A 570 -20.66 -12.97 3.65
N THR A 571 -21.61 -12.57 2.80
CA THR A 571 -21.38 -12.39 1.36
C THR A 571 -20.16 -11.49 1.09
N GLY A 572 -19.29 -11.99 0.21
CA GLY A 572 -18.05 -11.31 -0.18
C GLY A 572 -16.85 -11.60 0.73
N ALA A 573 -17.06 -12.16 1.91
CA ALA A 573 -16.00 -12.62 2.83
C ALA A 573 -16.03 -14.14 3.07
N ASN A 574 -16.89 -14.86 2.35
CA ASN A 574 -17.21 -16.27 2.58
C ASN A 574 -16.58 -17.24 1.58
N CYS A 575 -15.69 -16.78 0.71
CA CYS A 575 -15.08 -17.63 -0.31
C CYS A 575 -13.61 -17.89 0.03
N PHE A 576 -13.19 -19.16 -0.03
CA PHE A 576 -11.83 -19.60 0.32
C PHE A 576 -11.33 -20.67 -0.65
N GLU A 577 -10.02 -20.84 -0.72
CA GLU A 577 -9.39 -22.01 -1.32
C GLU A 577 -9.10 -23.05 -0.23
N LEU A 578 -9.57 -24.28 -0.44
CA LEU A 578 -9.30 -25.44 0.41
C LEU A 578 -8.83 -26.59 -0.48
N GLU A 579 -7.61 -27.08 -0.24
CA GLU A 579 -6.99 -28.18 -1.00
C GLU A 579 -7.03 -27.99 -2.54
N GLY A 580 -6.85 -26.75 -3.01
CA GLY A 580 -6.90 -26.41 -4.44
C GLY A 580 -8.31 -26.36 -5.04
N ARG A 581 -9.36 -26.46 -4.21
CA ARG A 581 -10.77 -26.28 -4.61
C ARG A 581 -11.34 -25.00 -3.99
N VAL A 582 -12.29 -24.39 -4.69
CA VAL A 582 -12.97 -23.19 -4.21
C VAL A 582 -14.17 -23.59 -3.36
N VAL A 583 -14.27 -23.02 -2.17
CA VAL A 583 -15.34 -23.31 -1.20
C VAL A 583 -16.06 -22.04 -0.77
N ILE A 584 -17.34 -22.19 -0.41
CA ILE A 584 -18.16 -21.16 0.20
C ILE A 584 -18.51 -21.56 1.62
N VAL A 585 -18.10 -20.72 2.57
CA VAL A 585 -18.47 -20.83 3.98
C VAL A 585 -19.96 -20.56 4.13
N ARG A 586 -20.67 -21.56 4.66
CA ARG A 586 -22.11 -21.50 4.95
C ARG A 586 -22.37 -21.26 6.42
N ASN A 587 -21.55 -21.84 7.29
CA ASN A 587 -21.71 -21.73 8.74
C ASN A 587 -20.38 -21.86 9.49
N ILE A 588 -20.32 -21.37 10.72
CA ILE A 588 -19.20 -21.57 11.65
C ILE A 588 -19.77 -22.13 12.95
N LEU A 589 -19.29 -23.29 13.36
CA LEU A 589 -19.75 -24.04 14.53
C LEU A 589 -18.64 -24.06 15.58
N HIS A 590 -18.97 -23.82 16.84
CA HIS A 590 -18.03 -23.88 17.96
C HIS A 590 -18.54 -24.77 19.08
N SER A 591 -17.65 -25.62 19.60
CA SER A 591 -17.86 -26.43 20.80
C SER A 591 -16.59 -26.46 21.66
N THR A 592 -16.64 -27.17 22.78
CA THR A 592 -15.46 -27.45 23.63
C THR A 592 -14.33 -28.16 22.87
N GLY A 593 -14.66 -28.91 21.81
CA GLY A 593 -13.70 -29.61 20.96
C GLY A 593 -13.05 -28.74 19.87
N GLY A 594 -13.42 -27.47 19.75
CA GLY A 594 -12.85 -26.52 18.80
C GLY A 594 -13.86 -25.90 17.84
N THR A 595 -13.35 -25.17 16.84
CA THR A 595 -14.17 -24.44 15.87
C THR A 595 -14.09 -25.09 14.49
N HIS A 596 -15.25 -25.42 13.93
CA HIS A 596 -15.42 -26.03 12.62
C HIS A 596 -16.17 -25.09 11.69
N VAL A 597 -15.92 -25.22 10.39
CA VAL A 597 -16.58 -24.45 9.34
C VAL A 597 -17.38 -25.42 8.50
N VAL A 598 -18.67 -25.15 8.33
CA VAL A 598 -19.52 -25.84 7.36
C VAL A 598 -19.46 -25.07 6.06
N TYR A 599 -19.11 -25.75 4.98
CA TYR A 599 -18.89 -25.16 3.68
C TYR A 599 -19.50 -26.00 2.55
N GLU A 600 -19.60 -25.39 1.38
CA GLU A 600 -20.02 -26.02 0.14
C GLU A 600 -18.93 -25.82 -0.92
N LEU A 601 -18.64 -26.87 -1.70
CA LEU A 601 -17.63 -26.83 -2.75
C LEU A 601 -18.20 -26.31 -4.06
N PHE A 602 -17.39 -25.59 -4.83
CA PHE A 602 -17.66 -25.45 -6.26
C PHE A 602 -17.23 -26.70 -7.01
N GLU A 603 -17.94 -27.00 -8.10
CA GLU A 603 -17.43 -27.89 -9.13
C GLU A 603 -16.09 -27.37 -9.68
N LYS A 604 -15.26 -28.28 -10.21
CA LYS A 604 -13.91 -27.94 -10.68
C LYS A 604 -13.97 -26.79 -11.71
N GLY A 605 -13.30 -25.70 -11.38
CA GLY A 605 -13.23 -24.51 -12.23
C GLY A 605 -12.40 -24.69 -13.49
N THR A 606 -12.64 -23.81 -14.46
CA THR A 606 -11.82 -23.64 -15.67
C THR A 606 -11.03 -22.34 -15.60
N CYS A 607 -10.14 -22.10 -16.55
CA CYS A 607 -9.45 -20.81 -16.67
C CYS A 607 -10.45 -19.69 -16.99
N PHE A 608 -10.30 -18.53 -16.35
CA PHE A 608 -11.04 -17.31 -16.67
C PHE A 608 -10.49 -16.64 -17.94
N PHE A 609 -9.16 -16.62 -18.09
CA PHE A 609 -8.48 -16.22 -19.32
C PHE A 609 -7.23 -17.09 -19.54
N ASN A 610 -6.80 -17.19 -20.79
CA ASN A 610 -5.59 -17.94 -21.19
C ASN A 610 -4.45 -17.05 -21.67
N PHE A 611 -4.67 -15.73 -21.74
CA PHE A 611 -3.67 -14.75 -22.14
C PHE A 611 -3.51 -13.69 -21.04
N PRO A 612 -2.28 -13.28 -20.69
CA PRO A 612 -0.99 -13.76 -21.23
C PRO A 612 -0.55 -15.10 -20.65
N ILE A 613 -1.20 -15.58 -19.59
CA ILE A 613 -0.99 -16.89 -18.98
C ILE A 613 -2.35 -17.51 -18.65
N ASN A 614 -2.40 -18.84 -18.52
CA ASN A 614 -3.57 -19.50 -17.96
C ASN A 614 -3.85 -18.97 -16.55
N SER A 615 -5.02 -18.37 -16.35
CA SER A 615 -5.38 -17.69 -15.11
C SER A 615 -5.36 -18.62 -13.89
N THR A 616 -5.52 -19.94 -14.06
CA THR A 616 -5.44 -20.91 -12.96
C THR A 616 -4.04 -21.01 -12.36
N ALA A 617 -2.98 -20.70 -13.14
CA ALA A 617 -1.61 -20.59 -12.63
C ALA A 617 -1.47 -19.43 -11.61
N LEU A 618 -2.37 -18.45 -11.67
CA LEU A 618 -2.46 -17.34 -10.71
C LEU A 618 -3.50 -17.60 -9.61
N GLY A 619 -4.07 -18.80 -9.56
CA GLY A 619 -5.19 -19.17 -8.69
C GLY A 619 -6.55 -18.59 -9.11
N ILE A 620 -6.65 -17.97 -10.29
CA ILE A 620 -7.90 -17.37 -10.78
C ILE A 620 -8.69 -18.40 -11.58
N SER A 621 -9.90 -18.70 -11.14
CA SER A 621 -10.76 -19.72 -11.75
C SER A 621 -12.14 -19.19 -12.10
N LEU A 622 -12.68 -19.64 -13.24
CA LEU A 622 -14.06 -19.46 -13.65
C LEU A 622 -14.88 -20.68 -13.20
N LEU A 623 -15.91 -20.41 -12.40
CA LEU A 623 -16.76 -21.37 -11.72
C LEU A 623 -18.20 -21.26 -12.24
N THR A 624 -18.90 -22.38 -12.32
CA THR A 624 -20.26 -22.46 -12.85
C THR A 624 -21.29 -22.77 -11.78
N ARG A 625 -21.06 -23.85 -11.01
CA ARG A 625 -22.04 -24.38 -10.07
C ARG A 625 -21.40 -24.84 -8.77
N LEU A 626 -22.16 -24.72 -7.69
CA LEU A 626 -21.85 -25.37 -6.41
C LEU A 626 -22.27 -26.84 -6.46
N SER A 627 -21.56 -27.69 -5.71
CA SER A 627 -21.79 -29.14 -5.68
C SER A 627 -23.13 -29.52 -5.05
N GLY A 628 -23.76 -28.65 -4.27
CA GLY A 628 -24.96 -28.97 -3.49
C GLY A 628 -24.67 -29.83 -2.26
N GLN A 629 -23.42 -30.23 -2.04
CA GLN A 629 -23.01 -31.06 -0.90
C GLN A 629 -22.30 -30.20 0.13
N LEU A 630 -22.79 -30.28 1.37
CA LEU A 630 -22.15 -29.66 2.52
C LEU A 630 -21.05 -30.57 3.08
N SER A 631 -19.97 -29.96 3.54
CA SER A 631 -18.87 -30.64 4.23
C SER A 631 -18.36 -29.76 5.36
N SER A 632 -17.60 -30.34 6.28
CA SER A 632 -17.00 -29.62 7.40
C SER A 632 -15.48 -29.79 7.43
N ALA A 633 -14.80 -28.79 7.98
CA ALA A 633 -13.37 -28.83 8.25
C ALA A 633 -13.02 -27.90 9.41
N PRO A 634 -11.91 -28.13 10.12
CA PRO A 634 -11.40 -27.21 11.12
C PRO A 634 -11.24 -25.78 10.57
N VAL A 635 -11.58 -24.77 11.37
CA VAL A 635 -11.44 -23.37 10.95
C VAL A 635 -10.00 -23.01 10.60
N THR A 636 -9.01 -23.75 11.12
CA THR A 636 -7.58 -23.60 10.86
C THR A 636 -7.21 -23.79 9.39
N ASP A 637 -8.01 -24.51 8.62
CA ASP A 637 -7.68 -24.84 7.22
C ASP A 637 -8.01 -23.69 6.25
N PHE A 638 -8.90 -22.78 6.66
CA PHE A 638 -9.40 -21.66 5.84
C PHE A 638 -8.44 -20.46 5.79
N THR A 639 -7.25 -20.65 5.22
CA THR A 639 -6.16 -19.65 5.24
C THR A 639 -6.07 -18.77 3.99
N LYS A 640 -6.70 -19.18 2.89
CA LYS A 640 -6.58 -18.52 1.58
C LYS A 640 -7.92 -17.89 1.16
N PRO A 641 -8.20 -16.65 1.58
CA PRO A 641 -9.42 -15.96 1.17
C PRO A 641 -9.42 -15.69 -0.34
N LEU A 642 -10.57 -15.89 -0.96
CA LEU A 642 -10.83 -15.60 -2.37
C LEU A 642 -11.92 -14.55 -2.49
N LEU A 643 -11.77 -13.65 -3.46
CA LEU A 643 -12.84 -12.77 -3.91
C LEU A 643 -13.69 -13.51 -4.95
N LEU A 644 -15.01 -13.54 -4.77
CA LEU A 644 -15.94 -14.16 -5.72
C LEU A 644 -16.77 -13.09 -6.43
N LEU A 645 -16.46 -12.83 -7.70
CA LEU A 645 -17.21 -11.90 -8.55
C LEU A 645 -18.25 -12.66 -9.37
N SER A 646 -19.47 -12.11 -9.48
CA SER A 646 -20.52 -12.68 -10.32
C SER A 646 -20.42 -12.13 -11.73
N VAL A 647 -20.29 -13.02 -12.72
CA VAL A 647 -20.11 -12.69 -14.14
C VAL A 647 -21.18 -13.42 -14.94
N GLN A 648 -22.23 -12.70 -15.34
CA GLN A 648 -23.42 -13.28 -16.00
C GLN A 648 -24.05 -14.41 -15.15
N LYS A 649 -23.97 -15.66 -15.60
CA LYS A 649 -24.46 -16.87 -14.89
C LYS A 649 -23.31 -17.70 -14.27
N LYS A 650 -22.10 -17.16 -14.21
CA LYS A 650 -20.88 -17.79 -13.69
C LYS A 650 -20.26 -16.94 -12.58
N PHE A 651 -19.20 -17.45 -11.97
CA PHE A 651 -18.43 -16.75 -10.95
C PHE A 651 -16.94 -16.78 -11.27
N VAL A 652 -16.24 -15.69 -11.00
CA VAL A 652 -14.78 -15.64 -11.06
C VAL A 652 -14.25 -15.58 -9.63
N ALA A 653 -13.47 -16.58 -9.25
CA ALA A 653 -12.76 -16.64 -7.97
C ALA A 653 -11.34 -16.12 -8.17
N LEU A 654 -10.92 -15.15 -7.35
CA LEU A 654 -9.59 -14.53 -7.40
C LEU A 654 -8.94 -14.56 -6.02
N PRO A 655 -7.67 -15.00 -5.87
CA PRO A 655 -6.95 -14.88 -4.61
C PRO A 655 -6.90 -13.45 -4.09
N GLN A 656 -7.27 -13.25 -2.83
CA GLN A 656 -7.14 -11.94 -2.20
C GLN A 656 -5.67 -11.69 -1.88
N LEU A 657 -5.04 -10.75 -2.59
CA LEU A 657 -3.65 -10.36 -2.37
C LEU A 657 -3.50 -9.29 -1.28
N HIS A 658 -4.56 -8.53 -1.02
CA HIS A 658 -4.53 -7.36 -0.16
C HIS A 658 -5.78 -7.35 0.74
N SER A 659 -5.58 -7.11 2.03
CA SER A 659 -6.59 -6.63 2.98
C SER A 659 -6.10 -5.30 3.55
N THR A 660 -7.02 -4.40 3.87
CA THR A 660 -6.67 -3.11 4.52
C THR A 660 -6.16 -3.28 5.93
#